data_AF-A0A0E4CRC7-F1
#
_entry.id   AF-A0A0E4CRC7-F1
#
_cell.length_a   1.000
_cell.length_b   1.000
_cell.length_c   1.000
_cell.angle_alpha   90.00
_cell.angle_beta   90.00
_cell.angle_gamma   90.00
#
_symmetry.space_group_name_H-M   'P 1'
#
loop_
_entity.id
_entity.type
_entity.pdbx_description
1 polymer ?
#
loop_
_entity_poly.entity_id
_entity_poly.type
_entity_poly.pdbx_seq_one_letter_code
_entity_poly.pdbx_strand_id
1 'polypeptide(L)'
;MFLGGFDLPAAQAIADGGDVERHQVLDLLTLLVDKSLVAAESSSGRTRYRLLETVRQYALEKLGESGEADAVRARHRDHYTALAALLDAPGGSDYEQRVEQAETEIDNLRAAFAWSRDNSDVGLALTLASSLQPLWQARGRLREGLVWFDTALADLDAQHPEVLAVVRARALADRAGLAIWVGDADSVAQAQHALAIAREVKDPALLVRALTACGLIAGLVGVELAGPYFAEAIGLARALDDRWRLSQILAWQATAASDAGDPIATRAPAEEGRDLADGIGDRFNSRHCRYCLGLAQVYRGDLAGAVAEFREVAAEAEAAHDGIIEVASLAWQGFVLAYQGETVAARAAADAAVEAAAELGGIFAAIADAALVIAALAAGDAATATDATEAWQHMSALPHTASVQRALNAEAALVGGDLVAARRWANEAVTTATYFYLSRALLTRAAVAIAAGEPEQGERDARDALARAADVEAYLPVPDILECLAVLAVDVGSHREAAHLFGAAHGIRQRMGAVRFKIYDAGYEASVAALRDAMGEKDFDSAWAEGAALSTEQAIAYAQRGRGQRKRPASGWASLTPTERDVVRLVSEGLANNDIATRLFVSPRTVQTHLTHVYTKLGLTSRVQLVQEAARHV
;
A
#
# COMPACT_ATOMS: atom_id res chain seq x y z
N MET A 1 -19.29 -34.44 22.82
CA MET A 1 -19.22 -33.03 23.20
C MET A 1 -18.85 -32.27 21.96
N PHE A 2 -19.80 -31.49 21.46
CA PHE A 2 -19.65 -30.67 20.27
C PHE A 2 -20.42 -29.39 20.60
N LEU A 3 -19.77 -28.23 20.52
CA LEU A 3 -20.44 -26.94 20.69
C LEU A 3 -21.12 -26.52 19.38
N GLY A 4 -20.58 -26.97 18.24
CA GLY A 4 -21.22 -26.87 16.93
C GLY A 4 -21.78 -28.22 16.44
N GLY A 5 -22.00 -28.32 15.13
CA GLY A 5 -22.19 -29.61 14.45
C GLY A 5 -20.90 -30.42 14.40
N PHE A 6 -20.96 -31.64 13.87
CA PHE A 6 -19.81 -32.53 13.69
C PHE A 6 -20.01 -33.49 12.53
N ASP A 7 -18.92 -34.06 12.02
CA ASP A 7 -18.95 -35.09 10.99
C ASP A 7 -18.66 -36.49 11.57
N LEU A 8 -18.81 -37.53 10.74
CA LEU A 8 -18.57 -38.90 11.17
C LEU A 8 -17.11 -39.15 11.63
N PRO A 9 -16.06 -38.67 10.91
CA PRO A 9 -14.68 -38.74 11.39
C PRO A 9 -14.47 -38.14 12.78
N ALA A 10 -15.04 -36.97 13.07
CA ALA A 10 -14.95 -36.33 14.40
C ALA A 10 -15.65 -37.17 15.47
N ALA A 11 -16.86 -37.67 15.19
CA ALA A 11 -17.57 -38.56 16.10
C ALA A 11 -16.75 -39.82 16.42
N GLN A 12 -16.14 -40.42 15.40
CA GLN A 12 -15.28 -41.59 15.55
C GLN A 12 -14.05 -41.28 16.41
N ALA A 13 -13.33 -40.20 16.11
CA ALA A 13 -12.10 -39.85 16.83
C ALA A 13 -12.33 -39.57 18.33
N ILE A 14 -13.52 -39.05 18.69
CA ILE A 14 -13.83 -38.63 20.06
C ILE A 14 -14.51 -39.75 20.85
N ALA A 15 -15.34 -40.57 20.20
CA ALA A 15 -16.01 -41.70 20.83
C ALA A 15 -15.09 -42.93 21.00
N ASP A 16 -14.04 -43.06 20.19
CA ASP A 16 -13.07 -44.15 20.28
C ASP A 16 -12.27 -44.05 21.60
N GLY A 17 -12.32 -45.10 22.41
CA GLY A 17 -11.65 -45.17 23.73
C GLY A 17 -12.55 -45.27 24.97
N GLY A 18 -13.85 -45.53 24.79
CA GLY A 18 -14.78 -45.96 25.85
C GLY A 18 -15.41 -47.34 25.53
N ASP A 19 -16.65 -47.58 25.97
CA ASP A 19 -17.42 -48.82 25.68
C ASP A 19 -17.88 -48.97 24.20
N VAL A 20 -17.59 -47.97 23.36
CA VAL A 20 -18.03 -47.91 21.95
C VAL A 20 -16.82 -48.05 21.04
N GLU A 21 -16.83 -49.09 20.20
CA GLU A 21 -15.79 -49.26 19.18
C GLU A 21 -16.05 -48.34 17.97
N ARG A 22 -14.96 -47.89 17.32
CA ARG A 22 -15.02 -46.97 16.16
C ARG A 22 -16.00 -47.39 15.06
N HIS A 23 -16.13 -48.70 14.80
CA HIS A 23 -17.01 -49.23 13.77
C HIS A 23 -18.50 -49.13 14.14
N GLN A 24 -18.84 -49.07 15.44
CA GLN A 24 -20.21 -48.99 15.97
C GLN A 24 -20.77 -47.56 15.96
N VAL A 25 -19.90 -46.55 15.83
CA VAL A 25 -20.28 -45.13 15.92
C VAL A 25 -21.32 -44.73 14.87
N LEU A 26 -21.21 -45.25 13.64
CA LEU A 26 -22.17 -44.94 12.58
C LEU A 26 -23.55 -45.53 12.86
N ASP A 27 -23.61 -46.77 13.36
CA ASP A 27 -24.87 -47.45 13.69
C ASP A 27 -25.57 -46.73 14.86
N LEU A 28 -24.80 -46.31 15.87
CA LEU A 28 -25.31 -45.54 16.99
C LEU A 28 -25.80 -44.15 16.58
N LEU A 29 -25.08 -43.44 15.71
CA LEU A 29 -25.54 -42.16 15.16
C LEU A 29 -26.83 -42.33 14.38
N THR A 30 -26.96 -43.38 13.57
CA THR A 30 -28.20 -43.70 12.84
C THR A 30 -29.38 -43.89 13.81
N LEU A 31 -29.19 -44.67 14.89
CA LEU A 31 -30.22 -44.86 15.92
C LEU A 31 -30.59 -43.56 16.65
N LEU A 32 -29.63 -42.66 16.89
CA LEU A 32 -29.89 -41.37 17.51
C LEU A 32 -30.65 -40.42 16.57
N VAL A 33 -30.39 -40.51 15.27
CA VAL A 33 -31.14 -39.78 14.23
C VAL A 33 -32.58 -40.29 14.15
N ASP A 34 -32.78 -41.62 14.13
CA ASP A 34 -34.12 -42.23 14.14
C ASP A 34 -34.95 -41.80 15.37
N LYS A 35 -34.29 -41.62 16.52
CA LYS A 35 -34.90 -41.13 17.76
C LYS A 35 -35.03 -39.61 17.84
N SER A 36 -34.67 -38.88 16.80
CA SER A 36 -34.67 -37.41 16.75
C SER A 36 -33.83 -36.74 17.85
N LEU A 37 -32.82 -37.44 18.38
CA LEU A 37 -31.87 -36.91 19.36
C LEU A 37 -30.70 -36.20 18.68
N VAL A 38 -30.39 -36.61 17.45
CA VAL A 38 -29.39 -35.99 16.56
C VAL A 38 -30.08 -35.68 15.24
N ALA A 39 -29.86 -34.49 14.69
CA ALA A 39 -30.26 -34.15 13.34
C ALA A 39 -29.11 -34.46 12.37
N ALA A 40 -29.42 -35.06 11.22
CA ALA A 40 -28.47 -35.25 10.12
C ALA A 40 -28.84 -34.33 8.96
N GLU A 41 -27.93 -33.44 8.60
CA GLU A 41 -28.07 -32.47 7.52
C GLU A 41 -27.03 -32.79 6.43
N SER A 42 -27.46 -32.83 5.18
CA SER A 42 -26.54 -33.00 4.04
C SER A 42 -26.18 -31.62 3.49
N SER A 43 -24.94 -31.19 3.67
CA SER A 43 -24.42 -29.94 3.12
C SER A 43 -23.16 -30.23 2.31
N SER A 44 -23.11 -29.69 1.08
CA SER A 44 -21.95 -29.78 0.18
C SER A 44 -21.35 -31.20 0.02
N GLY A 45 -22.21 -32.22 -0.04
CA GLY A 45 -21.81 -33.63 -0.20
C GLY A 45 -21.26 -34.31 1.06
N ARG A 46 -21.30 -33.67 2.22
CA ARG A 46 -20.94 -34.25 3.53
C ARG A 46 -22.16 -34.29 4.46
N THR A 47 -22.29 -35.37 5.24
CA THR A 47 -23.31 -35.47 6.29
C THR A 47 -22.78 -34.80 7.55
N ARG A 48 -23.49 -33.78 8.04
CA ARG A 48 -23.24 -33.14 9.33
C ARG A 48 -24.30 -33.54 10.32
N TYR A 49 -23.87 -33.81 11.53
CA TYR A 49 -24.72 -34.14 12.66
C TYR A 49 -24.78 -32.95 13.62
N ARG A 50 -25.96 -32.69 14.17
CA ARG A 50 -26.17 -31.64 15.18
C ARG A 50 -27.03 -32.16 16.32
N LEU A 51 -26.63 -31.89 17.56
CA LEU A 51 -27.49 -32.16 18.71
C LEU A 51 -28.48 -31.01 18.91
N LEU A 52 -29.71 -31.34 19.34
CA LEU A 52 -30.63 -30.34 19.87
C LEU A 52 -30.09 -29.82 21.20
N GLU A 53 -30.29 -28.53 21.47
CA GLU A 53 -29.69 -27.85 22.64
C GLU A 53 -30.03 -28.55 23.98
N THR A 54 -31.27 -28.98 24.14
CA THR A 54 -31.71 -29.71 25.34
C THR A 54 -31.04 -31.08 25.48
N VAL A 55 -30.84 -31.80 24.37
CA VAL A 55 -30.13 -33.08 24.34
C VAL A 55 -28.65 -32.88 24.62
N ARG A 56 -28.05 -31.79 24.12
CA ARG A 56 -26.65 -31.43 24.37
C ARG A 56 -26.40 -31.15 25.85
N GLN A 57 -27.28 -30.38 26.51
CA GLN A 57 -27.18 -30.10 27.94
C GLN A 57 -27.29 -31.39 28.77
N TYR A 58 -28.28 -32.24 28.46
CA TYR A 58 -28.43 -33.53 29.13
C TYR A 58 -27.22 -34.46 28.92
N ALA A 59 -26.69 -34.52 27.69
CA ALA A 59 -25.50 -35.32 27.40
C ALA A 59 -24.25 -34.82 28.12
N LEU A 60 -24.11 -33.50 28.31
CA LEU A 60 -23.02 -32.90 29.08
C LEU A 60 -23.12 -33.22 30.57
N GLU A 61 -24.33 -33.16 31.14
CA GLU A 61 -24.58 -33.55 32.53
C GLU A 61 -24.22 -35.03 32.74
N LYS A 62 -24.68 -35.92 31.85
CA LYS A 62 -24.37 -37.35 31.90
C LYS A 62 -22.89 -37.65 31.70
N LEU A 63 -22.21 -36.91 30.83
CA LEU A 63 -20.76 -37.03 30.66
C LEU A 63 -20.03 -36.63 31.95
N GLY A 64 -20.48 -35.58 32.64
CA GLY A 64 -19.95 -35.18 33.95
C GLY A 64 -20.12 -36.25 35.02
N GLU A 65 -21.29 -36.91 35.05
CA GLU A 65 -21.58 -38.01 35.99
C GLU A 65 -20.76 -39.29 35.69
N SER A 66 -20.34 -39.51 34.44
CA SER A 66 -19.65 -40.74 34.01
C SER A 66 -18.21 -40.87 34.51
N GLY A 67 -17.56 -39.77 34.88
CA GLY A 67 -16.13 -39.73 35.19
C GLY A 67 -15.20 -39.74 33.95
N GLU A 68 -15.75 -39.88 32.74
CA GLU A 68 -14.98 -39.89 31.48
C GLU A 68 -14.82 -38.50 30.85
N ALA A 69 -15.37 -37.46 31.48
CA ALA A 69 -15.45 -36.12 30.93
C ALA A 69 -14.09 -35.58 30.46
N ASP A 70 -13.06 -35.67 31.29
CA ASP A 70 -11.72 -35.14 30.98
C ASP A 70 -11.06 -35.89 29.81
N ALA A 71 -11.23 -37.22 29.76
CA ALA A 71 -10.69 -38.04 28.67
C ALA A 71 -11.37 -37.72 27.33
N VAL A 72 -12.70 -37.54 27.33
CA VAL A 72 -13.45 -37.14 26.14
C VAL A 72 -13.07 -35.72 25.71
N ARG A 73 -12.87 -34.78 26.66
CA ARG A 73 -12.41 -33.41 26.38
C ARG A 73 -11.02 -33.38 25.77
N ALA A 74 -10.11 -34.21 26.28
CA ALA A 74 -8.76 -34.35 25.74
C ALA A 74 -8.78 -34.86 24.29
N ARG A 75 -9.53 -35.94 23.99
CA ARG A 75 -9.68 -36.45 22.61
C ARG A 75 -10.31 -35.42 21.67
N HIS A 76 -11.31 -34.68 22.14
CA HIS A 76 -11.91 -33.58 21.40
C HIS A 76 -10.88 -32.50 21.06
N ARG A 77 -10.12 -32.03 22.06
CA ARG A 77 -9.03 -31.07 21.85
C ARG A 77 -8.01 -31.60 20.84
N ASP A 78 -7.54 -32.83 21.02
CA ASP A 78 -6.49 -33.41 20.17
C ASP A 78 -6.97 -33.54 18.72
N HIS A 79 -8.22 -33.94 18.50
CA HIS A 79 -8.83 -34.01 17.17
C HIS A 79 -8.87 -32.64 16.48
N TYR A 80 -9.40 -31.61 17.15
CA TYR A 80 -9.53 -30.28 16.54
C TYR A 80 -8.19 -29.53 16.43
N THR A 81 -7.23 -29.81 17.32
CA THR A 81 -5.84 -29.34 17.16
C THR A 81 -5.17 -29.99 15.96
N ALA A 82 -5.37 -31.29 15.73
CA ALA A 82 -4.85 -31.96 14.53
C ALA A 82 -5.49 -31.42 13.25
N LEU A 83 -6.79 -31.10 13.28
CA LEU A 83 -7.48 -30.42 12.17
C LEU A 83 -6.87 -29.04 11.88
N ALA A 84 -6.67 -28.22 12.91
CA ALA A 84 -6.06 -26.89 12.76
C ALA A 84 -4.60 -26.98 12.25
N ALA A 85 -3.82 -27.97 12.68
CA ALA A 85 -2.43 -28.13 12.26
C ALA A 85 -2.28 -28.34 10.74
N LEU A 86 -3.31 -28.84 10.05
CA LEU A 86 -3.30 -29.01 8.59
C LEU A 86 -3.35 -27.69 7.81
N LEU A 87 -3.73 -26.58 8.47
CA LEU A 87 -3.65 -25.22 7.91
C LEU A 87 -2.23 -24.67 7.96
N ASP A 88 -1.40 -25.15 8.89
CA ASP A 88 -0.07 -24.61 9.15
C ASP A 88 1.03 -25.21 8.26
N ALA A 89 0.70 -26.31 7.58
CA ALA A 89 1.55 -27.04 6.64
C ALA A 89 0.69 -27.62 5.51
N PRO A 90 0.18 -26.79 4.59
CA PRO A 90 -0.63 -27.29 3.48
C PRO A 90 0.19 -28.20 2.57
N GLY A 91 -0.34 -29.40 2.34
CA GLY A 91 0.32 -30.45 1.56
C GLY A 91 -0.20 -30.59 0.13
N GLY A 92 -1.09 -29.73 -0.32
CA GLY A 92 -1.76 -29.86 -1.62
C GLY A 92 -2.67 -28.67 -1.96
N SER A 93 -3.38 -28.79 -3.08
CA SER A 93 -4.27 -27.75 -3.64
C SER A 93 -5.61 -27.60 -2.91
N ASP A 94 -5.78 -28.25 -1.77
CA ASP A 94 -7.02 -28.29 -0.97
C ASP A 94 -7.04 -27.25 0.16
N TYR A 95 -6.09 -26.30 0.16
CA TYR A 95 -5.91 -25.34 1.25
C TYR A 95 -7.18 -24.52 1.57
N GLU A 96 -7.84 -23.94 0.56
CA GLU A 96 -9.08 -23.18 0.77
C GLU A 96 -10.18 -24.05 1.43
N GLN A 97 -10.32 -25.31 0.99
CA GLN A 97 -11.30 -26.23 1.56
C GLN A 97 -11.01 -26.51 3.05
N ARG A 98 -9.74 -26.52 3.45
CA ARG A 98 -9.36 -26.69 4.86
C ARG A 98 -9.69 -25.46 5.68
N VAL A 99 -9.50 -24.25 5.13
CA VAL A 99 -9.90 -23.00 5.79
C VAL A 99 -11.42 -22.96 6.00
N GLU A 100 -12.21 -23.29 4.97
CA GLU A 100 -13.67 -23.43 5.07
C GLU A 100 -14.10 -24.48 6.10
N GLN A 101 -13.39 -25.60 6.17
CA GLN A 101 -13.63 -26.63 7.18
C GLN A 101 -13.36 -26.09 8.59
N ALA A 102 -12.23 -25.42 8.81
CA ALA A 102 -11.90 -24.84 10.11
C ALA A 102 -12.91 -23.76 10.53
N GLU A 103 -13.39 -22.95 9.59
CA GLU A 103 -14.47 -21.99 9.84
C GLU A 103 -15.76 -22.68 10.29
N THR A 104 -16.14 -23.76 9.61
CA THR A 104 -17.32 -24.55 9.97
C THR A 104 -17.19 -25.17 11.37
N GLU A 105 -15.96 -25.52 11.78
CA GLU A 105 -15.65 -26.11 13.08
C GLU A 105 -15.28 -25.08 14.18
N ILE A 106 -15.47 -23.77 13.94
CA ILE A 106 -14.97 -22.72 14.85
C ILE A 106 -15.45 -22.88 16.30
N ASP A 107 -16.69 -23.29 16.54
CA ASP A 107 -17.21 -23.48 17.89
C ASP A 107 -16.56 -24.66 18.61
N ASN A 108 -16.20 -25.70 17.86
CA ASN A 108 -15.44 -26.83 18.39
C ASN A 108 -13.97 -26.43 18.64
N LEU A 109 -13.37 -25.62 17.77
CA LEU A 109 -12.03 -25.06 17.99
C LEU A 109 -11.97 -24.15 19.22
N ARG A 110 -12.99 -23.28 19.43
CA ARG A 110 -13.15 -22.47 20.65
C ARG A 110 -13.21 -23.34 21.91
N ALA A 111 -13.95 -24.45 21.86
CA ALA A 111 -14.04 -25.39 22.98
C ALA A 111 -12.68 -26.04 23.28
N ALA A 112 -11.94 -26.45 22.24
CA ALA A 112 -10.61 -27.02 22.38
C ALA A 112 -9.60 -26.03 22.96
N PHE A 113 -9.66 -24.76 22.55
CA PHE A 113 -8.84 -23.68 23.10
C PHE A 113 -9.14 -23.43 24.58
N ALA A 114 -10.42 -23.26 24.93
CA ALA A 114 -10.84 -23.05 26.32
C ALA A 114 -10.40 -24.20 27.22
N TRP A 115 -10.61 -25.45 26.78
CA TRP A 115 -10.17 -26.63 27.54
C TRP A 115 -8.65 -26.69 27.74
N SER A 116 -7.87 -26.34 26.72
CA SER A 116 -6.41 -26.31 26.84
C SER A 116 -5.95 -25.31 27.90
N ARG A 117 -6.63 -24.16 28.02
CA ARG A 117 -6.32 -23.15 29.04
C ARG A 117 -6.77 -23.58 30.44
N ASP A 118 -7.99 -24.10 30.56
CA ASP A 118 -8.56 -24.54 31.85
C ASP A 118 -7.72 -25.66 32.50
N ASN A 119 -7.04 -26.47 31.69
CA ASN A 119 -6.16 -27.56 32.14
C ASN A 119 -4.68 -27.16 32.25
N SER A 120 -4.35 -25.86 32.13
CA SER A 120 -2.97 -25.35 32.15
C SER A 120 -2.06 -25.91 31.04
N ASP A 121 -2.63 -26.41 29.94
CA ASP A 121 -1.91 -26.83 28.73
C ASP A 121 -1.68 -25.64 27.78
N VAL A 122 -1.10 -24.56 28.31
CA VAL A 122 -0.96 -23.27 27.61
C VAL A 122 -0.21 -23.39 26.28
N GLY A 123 0.79 -24.29 26.20
CA GLY A 123 1.52 -24.54 24.96
C GLY A 123 0.64 -25.09 23.82
N LEU A 124 -0.37 -25.92 24.14
CA LEU A 124 -1.33 -26.41 23.16
C LEU A 124 -2.31 -25.31 22.74
N ALA A 125 -2.76 -24.48 23.69
CA ALA A 125 -3.61 -23.32 23.40
C ALA A 125 -2.93 -22.35 22.42
N LEU A 126 -1.66 -22.03 22.65
CA LEU A 126 -0.86 -21.18 21.74
C LEU A 126 -0.63 -21.84 20.39
N THR A 127 -0.33 -23.15 20.36
CA THR A 127 -0.16 -23.89 19.09
C THR A 127 -1.44 -23.89 18.27
N LEU A 128 -2.60 -24.08 18.91
CA LEU A 128 -3.89 -24.02 18.27
C LEU A 128 -4.18 -22.62 17.72
N ALA A 129 -3.97 -21.57 18.51
CA ALA A 129 -4.14 -20.18 18.07
C ALA A 129 -3.25 -19.85 16.85
N SER A 130 -1.97 -20.26 16.89
CA SER A 130 -1.03 -20.11 15.78
C SER A 130 -1.40 -20.92 14.53
N SER A 131 -1.96 -22.12 14.68
CA SER A 131 -2.37 -22.94 13.54
C SER A 131 -3.59 -22.38 12.82
N LEU A 132 -4.41 -21.60 13.53
CA LEU A 132 -5.58 -20.92 12.97
C LEU A 132 -5.25 -19.55 12.34
N GLN A 133 -3.96 -19.17 12.24
CA GLN A 133 -3.52 -17.93 11.59
C GLN A 133 -4.18 -17.69 10.21
N PRO A 134 -4.30 -18.70 9.32
CA PRO A 134 -5.00 -18.54 8.05
C PRO A 134 -6.46 -18.13 8.19
N LEU A 135 -7.17 -18.71 9.17
CA LEU A 135 -8.57 -18.43 9.43
C LEU A 135 -8.76 -17.01 9.98
N TRP A 136 -7.86 -16.57 10.87
CA TRP A 136 -7.87 -15.22 11.42
C TRP A 136 -7.70 -14.15 10.35
N GLN A 137 -6.82 -14.40 9.37
CA GLN A 137 -6.54 -13.48 8.27
C GLN A 137 -7.62 -13.54 7.19
N ALA A 138 -7.88 -14.72 6.62
CA ALA A 138 -8.71 -14.88 5.43
C ALA A 138 -10.21 -14.62 5.66
N ARG A 139 -10.69 -14.72 6.91
CA ARG A 139 -12.12 -14.54 7.27
C ARG A 139 -12.38 -13.33 8.18
N GLY A 140 -11.43 -12.38 8.25
CA GLY A 140 -11.59 -11.14 9.01
C GLY A 140 -11.70 -11.31 10.54
N ARG A 141 -11.36 -12.47 11.10
CA ARG A 141 -11.47 -12.80 12.54
C ARG A 141 -10.27 -12.32 13.36
N LEU A 142 -9.67 -11.18 12.97
CA LEU A 142 -8.43 -10.65 13.54
C LEU A 142 -8.51 -10.41 15.05
N ARG A 143 -9.60 -9.76 15.51
CA ARG A 143 -9.81 -9.43 16.93
C ARG A 143 -9.95 -10.68 17.79
N GLU A 144 -10.63 -11.70 17.29
CA GLU A 144 -10.78 -12.98 18.00
C GLU A 144 -9.42 -13.66 18.16
N GLY A 145 -8.64 -13.75 17.07
CA GLY A 145 -7.27 -14.31 17.13
C GLY A 145 -6.37 -13.57 18.11
N LEU A 146 -6.41 -12.24 18.13
CA LEU A 146 -5.65 -11.43 19.09
C LEU A 146 -6.04 -11.72 20.54
N VAL A 147 -7.34 -11.81 20.85
CA VAL A 147 -7.82 -12.17 22.19
C VAL A 147 -7.31 -13.56 22.60
N TRP A 148 -7.27 -14.53 21.67
CA TRP A 148 -6.73 -15.86 21.98
C TRP A 148 -5.25 -15.79 22.31
N PHE A 149 -4.44 -15.07 21.53
CA PHE A 149 -3.02 -14.90 21.81
C PHE A 149 -2.79 -14.16 23.13
N ASP A 150 -3.48 -13.05 23.38
CA ASP A 150 -3.33 -12.24 24.59
C ASP A 150 -3.65 -13.03 25.85
N THR A 151 -4.77 -13.75 25.83
CA THR A 151 -5.21 -14.55 26.98
C THR A 151 -4.28 -15.73 27.26
N ALA A 152 -3.83 -16.44 26.23
CA ALA A 152 -2.91 -17.57 26.40
C ALA A 152 -1.49 -17.11 26.78
N LEU A 153 -1.00 -15.97 26.26
CA LEU A 153 0.30 -15.40 26.66
C LEU A 153 0.27 -14.87 28.10
N ALA A 154 -0.84 -14.29 28.55
CA ALA A 154 -1.01 -13.87 29.94
C ALA A 154 -1.00 -15.07 30.90
N ASP A 155 -1.69 -16.16 30.55
CA ASP A 155 -1.65 -17.40 31.34
C ASP A 155 -0.24 -17.99 31.39
N LEU A 156 0.51 -17.93 30.27
CA LEU A 156 1.89 -18.39 30.21
C LEU A 156 2.80 -17.62 31.18
N ASP A 157 2.71 -16.29 31.20
CA ASP A 157 3.55 -15.46 32.08
C ASP A 157 3.20 -15.67 33.57
N ALA A 158 1.96 -16.07 33.88
CA ALA A 158 1.50 -16.35 35.24
C ALA A 158 1.91 -17.74 35.78
N GLN A 159 2.08 -18.75 34.93
CA GLN A 159 2.22 -20.17 35.34
C GLN A 159 3.69 -20.71 35.39
N HIS A 160 4.71 -19.85 35.24
CA HIS A 160 6.16 -20.15 35.12
C HIS A 160 6.66 -20.67 33.75
N PRO A 161 7.92 -20.38 33.37
CA PRO A 161 8.40 -20.17 31.99
C PRO A 161 8.93 -21.43 31.27
N GLU A 162 8.66 -22.64 31.75
CA GLU A 162 9.14 -23.89 31.11
C GLU A 162 8.36 -24.28 29.85
N VAL A 163 7.47 -23.41 29.33
CA VAL A 163 7.00 -23.59 27.95
C VAL A 163 8.17 -23.35 27.01
N LEU A 164 8.40 -24.34 26.14
CA LEU A 164 9.46 -24.34 25.15
C LEU A 164 9.54 -22.96 24.48
N ALA A 165 10.71 -22.31 24.55
CA ALA A 165 10.97 -20.98 23.98
C ALA A 165 10.47 -20.84 22.53
N VAL A 166 10.47 -21.96 21.79
CA VAL A 166 9.89 -22.10 20.44
C VAL A 166 8.41 -21.74 20.37
N VAL A 167 7.57 -22.26 21.27
CA VAL A 167 6.12 -22.02 21.26
C VAL A 167 5.82 -20.56 21.61
N ARG A 168 6.54 -20.00 22.58
CA ARG A 168 6.43 -18.58 22.94
C ARG A 168 6.83 -17.68 21.76
N ALA A 169 7.97 -17.94 21.14
CA ALA A 169 8.46 -17.15 20.02
C ALA A 169 7.51 -17.22 18.82
N ARG A 170 6.99 -18.42 18.52
CA ARG A 170 6.00 -18.60 17.45
C ARG A 170 4.74 -17.78 17.71
N ALA A 171 4.17 -17.89 18.90
CA ALA A 171 2.97 -17.14 19.27
C ALA A 171 3.19 -15.62 19.22
N LEU A 172 4.34 -15.14 19.70
CA LEU A 172 4.69 -13.71 19.61
C LEU A 172 4.78 -13.23 18.15
N ALA A 173 5.40 -14.02 17.26
CA ALA A 173 5.49 -13.69 15.84
C ALA A 173 4.11 -13.68 15.16
N ASP A 174 3.30 -14.73 15.38
CA ASP A 174 1.98 -14.87 14.75
C ASP A 174 1.00 -13.80 15.27
N ARG A 175 1.02 -13.50 16.58
CA ARG A 175 0.26 -12.38 17.19
C ARG A 175 0.67 -11.05 16.58
N ALA A 176 1.97 -10.75 16.54
CA ALA A 176 2.47 -9.49 15.98
C ALA A 176 2.06 -9.33 14.50
N GLY A 177 2.02 -10.44 13.76
CA GLY A 177 1.49 -10.51 12.40
C GLY A 177 0.01 -10.12 12.26
N LEU A 178 -0.85 -10.52 13.21
CA LEU A 178 -2.26 -10.11 13.22
C LEU A 178 -2.46 -8.67 13.70
N ALA A 179 -1.63 -8.24 14.65
CA ALA A 179 -1.75 -6.98 15.36
C ALA A 179 -1.52 -5.74 14.46
N ILE A 180 -0.82 -5.93 13.33
CA ILE A 180 -0.64 -4.93 12.27
C ILE A 180 -1.98 -4.38 11.77
N TRP A 181 -2.97 -5.25 11.56
CA TRP A 181 -4.25 -4.88 10.98
C TRP A 181 -5.13 -4.03 11.89
N VAL A 182 -4.82 -4.00 13.19
CA VAL A 182 -5.57 -3.24 14.20
C VAL A 182 -4.77 -2.08 14.79
N GLY A 183 -3.52 -1.87 14.34
CA GLY A 183 -2.68 -0.73 14.74
C GLY A 183 -2.13 -0.83 16.18
N ASP A 184 -1.85 -2.03 16.69
CA ASP A 184 -1.30 -2.24 18.04
C ASP A 184 0.20 -1.84 18.12
N ALA A 185 0.52 -0.93 19.04
CA ALA A 185 1.85 -0.36 19.23
C ALA A 185 2.89 -1.35 19.79
N ASP A 186 2.47 -2.40 20.51
CA ASP A 186 3.39 -3.34 21.15
C ASP A 186 3.97 -4.39 20.18
N SER A 187 3.44 -4.44 18.95
CA SER A 187 3.78 -5.43 17.92
C SER A 187 5.28 -5.48 17.59
N VAL A 188 5.95 -4.33 17.55
CA VAL A 188 7.39 -4.21 17.20
C VAL A 188 8.25 -5.00 18.19
N ALA A 189 8.06 -4.76 19.49
CA ALA A 189 8.86 -5.36 20.54
C ALA A 189 8.65 -6.88 20.58
N GLN A 190 7.40 -7.32 20.38
CA GLN A 190 7.05 -8.74 20.35
C GLN A 190 7.69 -9.47 19.16
N ALA A 191 7.64 -8.89 17.96
CA ALA A 191 8.27 -9.47 16.77
C ALA A 191 9.80 -9.55 16.93
N GLN A 192 10.44 -8.50 17.45
CA GLN A 192 11.88 -8.50 17.72
C GLN A 192 12.28 -9.54 18.77
N HIS A 193 11.47 -9.72 19.81
CA HIS A 193 11.69 -10.75 20.82
C HIS A 193 11.56 -12.16 20.22
N ALA A 194 10.53 -12.40 19.41
CA ALA A 194 10.39 -13.65 18.68
C ALA A 194 11.61 -13.94 17.78
N LEU A 195 12.12 -12.92 17.08
CA LEU A 195 13.30 -13.04 16.22
C LEU A 195 14.57 -13.38 17.00
N ALA A 196 14.76 -12.77 18.17
CA ALA A 196 15.89 -13.09 19.04
C ALA A 196 15.87 -14.56 19.47
N ILE A 197 14.72 -15.05 19.97
CA ILE A 197 14.55 -16.46 20.37
C ILE A 197 14.76 -17.39 19.17
N ALA A 198 14.19 -17.07 18.01
CA ALA A 198 14.31 -17.91 16.81
C ALA A 198 15.78 -18.10 16.38
N ARG A 199 16.59 -17.03 16.46
CA ARG A 199 18.03 -17.08 16.17
C ARG A 199 18.82 -17.91 17.18
N GLU A 200 18.43 -17.88 18.46
CA GLU A 200 19.05 -18.69 19.50
C GLU A 200 18.75 -20.18 19.34
N VAL A 201 17.49 -20.52 19.07
CA VAL A 201 17.05 -21.91 18.89
C VAL A 201 17.55 -22.51 17.57
N LYS A 202 17.84 -21.67 16.57
CA LYS A 202 18.29 -22.08 15.22
C LYS A 202 17.29 -22.99 14.50
N ASP A 203 16.01 -22.76 14.74
CA ASP A 203 14.93 -23.37 13.98
C ASP A 203 14.62 -22.50 12.74
N PRO A 204 14.89 -22.97 11.52
CA PRO A 204 14.70 -22.19 10.31
C PRO A 204 13.21 -21.88 10.04
N ALA A 205 12.28 -22.77 10.41
CA ALA A 205 10.85 -22.55 10.20
C ALA A 205 10.31 -21.44 11.12
N LEU A 206 10.76 -21.44 12.37
CA LEU A 206 10.46 -20.37 13.32
C LEU A 206 11.12 -19.04 12.92
N LEU A 207 12.35 -19.08 12.44
CA LEU A 207 13.08 -17.90 11.99
C LEU A 207 12.37 -17.21 10.82
N VAL A 208 11.87 -17.98 9.84
CA VAL A 208 11.05 -17.45 8.74
C VAL A 208 9.83 -16.68 9.28
N ARG A 209 9.08 -17.24 10.24
CA ARG A 209 7.91 -16.57 10.83
C ARG A 209 8.27 -15.25 11.51
N ALA A 210 9.29 -15.28 12.36
CA ALA A 210 9.72 -14.09 13.10
C ALA A 210 10.24 -12.99 12.16
N LEU A 211 11.02 -13.35 11.14
CA LEU A 211 11.47 -12.41 10.11
C LEU A 211 10.29 -11.83 9.32
N THR A 212 9.28 -12.64 8.98
CA THR A 212 8.07 -12.19 8.27
C THR A 212 7.31 -11.16 9.10
N ALA A 213 7.10 -11.42 10.40
CA ALA A 213 6.47 -10.47 11.31
C ALA A 213 7.28 -9.16 11.44
N CYS A 214 8.61 -9.24 11.57
CA CYS A 214 9.47 -8.05 11.58
C CYS A 214 9.41 -7.27 10.26
N GLY A 215 9.43 -7.96 9.12
CA GLY A 215 9.35 -7.34 7.79
C GLY A 215 8.03 -6.60 7.58
N LEU A 216 6.92 -7.23 7.95
CA LEU A 216 5.60 -6.61 7.91
C LEU A 216 5.53 -5.32 8.73
N ILE A 217 5.97 -5.36 9.99
CA ILE A 217 5.94 -4.20 10.89
C ILE A 217 6.89 -3.11 10.42
N ALA A 218 8.08 -3.48 9.96
CA ALA A 218 9.04 -2.54 9.40
C ALA A 218 8.47 -1.84 8.15
N GLY A 219 7.70 -2.55 7.32
CA GLY A 219 7.04 -2.02 6.13
C GLY A 219 6.07 -0.87 6.43
N LEU A 220 5.36 -0.94 7.56
CA LEU A 220 4.50 0.17 8.02
C LEU A 220 5.26 1.46 8.32
N VAL A 221 6.57 1.37 8.57
CA VAL A 221 7.43 2.52 8.87
C VAL A 221 8.21 2.94 7.61
N GLY A 222 8.68 1.98 6.82
CA GLY A 222 9.35 2.23 5.55
C GLY A 222 9.77 0.94 4.85
N VAL A 223 9.56 0.89 3.54
CA VAL A 223 9.84 -0.30 2.71
C VAL A 223 11.31 -0.72 2.76
N GLU A 224 12.22 0.25 2.92
CA GLU A 224 13.67 0.01 3.00
C GLU A 224 14.07 -0.73 4.28
N LEU A 225 13.30 -0.56 5.37
CA LEU A 225 13.51 -1.26 6.63
C LEU A 225 13.01 -2.71 6.56
N ALA A 226 11.99 -2.97 5.74
CA ALA A 226 11.41 -4.30 5.56
C ALA A 226 12.27 -5.21 4.67
N GLY A 227 12.93 -4.63 3.67
CA GLY A 227 13.70 -5.35 2.64
C GLY A 227 14.66 -6.43 3.19
N PRO A 228 15.53 -6.13 4.18
CA PRO A 228 16.45 -7.13 4.73
C PRO A 228 15.73 -8.32 5.38
N TYR A 229 14.63 -8.08 6.09
CA TYR A 229 13.85 -9.14 6.74
C TYR A 229 13.20 -10.07 5.71
N PHE A 230 12.56 -9.51 4.68
CA PHE A 230 11.95 -10.29 3.61
C PHE A 230 13.00 -11.07 2.81
N ALA A 231 14.15 -10.47 2.49
CA ALA A 231 15.22 -11.15 1.78
C ALA A 231 15.74 -12.39 2.53
N GLU A 232 15.96 -12.28 3.85
CA GLU A 232 16.38 -13.40 4.70
C GLU A 232 15.28 -14.47 4.78
N ALA A 233 14.03 -14.06 5.01
CA ALA A 233 12.89 -14.97 5.10
C ALA A 233 12.63 -15.75 3.80
N ILE A 234 12.70 -15.09 2.65
CA ILE A 234 12.55 -15.71 1.32
C ILE A 234 13.66 -16.72 1.07
N GLY A 235 14.91 -16.38 1.40
CA GLY A 235 16.05 -17.29 1.26
C GLY A 235 15.86 -18.58 2.07
N LEU A 236 15.38 -18.46 3.30
CA LEU A 236 15.09 -19.59 4.19
C LEU A 236 13.88 -20.40 3.73
N ALA A 237 12.78 -19.76 3.34
CA ALA A 237 11.58 -20.45 2.84
C ALA A 237 11.89 -21.27 1.59
N ARG A 238 12.69 -20.73 0.67
CA ARG A 238 13.19 -21.47 -0.51
C ARG A 238 14.08 -22.66 -0.13
N ALA A 239 14.96 -22.49 0.87
CA ALA A 239 15.81 -23.58 1.34
C ALA A 239 15.01 -24.72 2.01
N LEU A 240 13.85 -24.40 2.59
CA LEU A 240 12.93 -25.37 3.20
C LEU A 240 11.93 -25.99 2.20
N ASP A 241 11.88 -25.50 0.95
CA ASP A 241 10.80 -25.79 -0.02
C ASP A 241 9.40 -25.50 0.56
N ASP A 242 9.31 -24.49 1.43
CA ASP A 242 8.06 -24.06 2.08
C ASP A 242 7.32 -23.09 1.17
N ARG A 243 6.65 -23.63 0.16
CA ARG A 243 5.96 -22.85 -0.88
C ARG A 243 4.85 -21.96 -0.33
N TRP A 244 4.16 -22.42 0.70
CA TRP A 244 3.07 -21.68 1.32
C TRP A 244 3.55 -20.46 2.09
N ARG A 245 4.61 -20.62 2.92
CA ARG A 245 5.20 -19.43 3.55
C ARG A 245 5.83 -18.51 2.52
N LEU A 246 6.46 -19.07 1.49
CA LEU A 246 7.04 -18.25 0.43
C LEU A 246 5.98 -17.40 -0.28
N SER A 247 4.81 -17.94 -0.64
CA SER A 247 3.73 -17.15 -1.24
C SER A 247 3.23 -16.05 -0.31
N GLN A 248 3.09 -16.34 0.99
CA GLN A 248 2.70 -15.33 1.98
C GLN A 248 3.74 -14.21 2.11
N ILE A 249 5.04 -14.53 2.18
CA ILE A 249 6.10 -13.52 2.32
C ILE A 249 6.17 -12.63 1.07
N LEU A 250 6.02 -13.22 -0.11
CA LEU A 250 6.02 -12.49 -1.38
C LEU A 250 4.80 -11.57 -1.51
N ALA A 251 3.62 -12.02 -1.07
CA ALA A 251 2.45 -11.18 -0.99
C ALA A 251 2.71 -9.95 -0.11
N TRP A 252 3.26 -10.15 1.10
CA TRP A 252 3.58 -9.03 2.02
C TRP A 252 4.67 -8.09 1.51
N GLN A 253 5.68 -8.62 0.83
CA GLN A 253 6.70 -7.79 0.19
C GLN A 253 6.08 -6.92 -0.91
N ALA A 254 5.18 -7.48 -1.72
CA ALA A 254 4.45 -6.74 -2.74
C ALA A 254 3.52 -5.68 -2.13
N THR A 255 2.84 -5.96 -1.02
CA THR A 255 2.03 -4.99 -0.27
C THR A 255 2.85 -3.81 0.18
N ALA A 256 3.99 -4.06 0.85
CA ALA A 256 4.85 -2.99 1.35
C ALA A 256 5.39 -2.09 0.23
N ALA A 257 5.73 -2.68 -0.92
CA ALA A 257 6.14 -1.91 -2.11
C ALA A 257 4.96 -1.13 -2.74
N SER A 258 3.76 -1.72 -2.76
CA SER A 258 2.54 -1.08 -3.27
C SER A 258 2.12 0.12 -2.42
N ASP A 259 2.14 -0.03 -1.09
CA ASP A 259 1.82 1.02 -0.13
C ASP A 259 2.82 2.18 -0.19
N ALA A 260 4.09 1.89 -0.52
CA ALA A 260 5.08 2.92 -0.80
C ALA A 260 4.89 3.54 -2.20
N GLY A 261 4.16 2.90 -3.11
CA GLY A 261 3.95 3.38 -4.48
C GLY A 261 5.10 3.07 -5.44
N ASP A 262 5.84 1.96 -5.22
CA ASP A 262 6.90 1.48 -6.10
C ASP A 262 6.39 0.34 -7.01
N PRO A 263 6.01 0.61 -8.27
CA PRO A 263 5.51 -0.43 -9.17
C PRO A 263 6.56 -1.46 -9.57
N ILE A 264 7.85 -1.09 -9.58
CA ILE A 264 8.93 -1.98 -10.00
C ILE A 264 9.16 -3.03 -8.91
N ALA A 265 9.29 -2.57 -7.65
CA ALA A 265 9.48 -3.45 -6.50
C ALA A 265 8.23 -4.28 -6.19
N THR A 266 7.04 -3.84 -6.59
CA THR A 266 5.78 -4.58 -6.41
C THR A 266 5.66 -5.78 -7.34
N ARG A 267 5.98 -5.60 -8.62
CA ARG A 267 5.57 -6.54 -9.68
C ARG A 267 6.17 -7.94 -9.51
N ALA A 268 7.49 -8.05 -9.40
CA ALA A 268 8.17 -9.35 -9.34
C ALA A 268 7.70 -10.24 -8.18
N PRO A 269 7.66 -9.76 -6.92
CA PRO A 269 7.17 -10.59 -5.81
C PRO A 269 5.67 -10.91 -5.95
N ALA A 270 4.85 -10.00 -6.47
CA ALA A 270 3.43 -10.28 -6.68
C ALA A 270 3.19 -11.36 -7.75
N GLU A 271 3.94 -11.36 -8.86
CA GLU A 271 3.82 -12.40 -9.89
C GLU A 271 4.25 -13.77 -9.36
N GLU A 272 5.41 -13.87 -8.70
CA GLU A 272 5.89 -15.13 -8.11
C GLU A 272 4.95 -15.62 -6.99
N GLY A 273 4.50 -14.71 -6.12
CA GLY A 273 3.60 -14.99 -5.01
C GLY A 273 2.25 -15.54 -5.49
N ARG A 274 1.65 -14.92 -6.51
CA ARG A 274 0.41 -15.40 -7.15
C ARG A 274 0.60 -16.81 -7.71
N ASP A 275 1.64 -17.04 -8.50
CA ASP A 275 1.86 -18.32 -9.16
C ASP A 275 2.05 -19.47 -8.16
N LEU A 276 2.76 -19.19 -7.05
CA LEU A 276 2.90 -20.13 -5.94
C LEU A 276 1.58 -20.39 -5.22
N ALA A 277 0.84 -19.32 -4.89
CA ALA A 277 -0.44 -19.38 -4.21
C ALA A 277 -1.48 -20.17 -5.02
N ASP A 278 -1.58 -19.91 -6.33
CA ASP A 278 -2.45 -20.65 -7.24
C ASP A 278 -2.07 -22.13 -7.30
N GLY A 279 -0.76 -22.43 -7.34
CA GLY A 279 -0.25 -23.80 -7.37
C GLY A 279 -0.60 -24.64 -6.14
N ILE A 280 -0.82 -24.00 -4.98
CA ILE A 280 -1.21 -24.67 -3.72
C ILE A 280 -2.68 -24.42 -3.33
N GLY A 281 -3.46 -23.74 -4.17
CA GLY A 281 -4.86 -23.43 -3.87
C GLY A 281 -5.06 -22.41 -2.75
N ASP A 282 -4.06 -21.56 -2.48
CA ASP A 282 -4.15 -20.45 -1.53
C ASP A 282 -4.78 -19.22 -2.17
N ARG A 283 -6.12 -19.19 -2.18
CA ARG A 283 -6.87 -18.12 -2.84
C ARG A 283 -6.72 -16.77 -2.14
N PHE A 284 -6.50 -16.77 -0.83
CA PHE A 284 -6.30 -15.52 -0.08
C PHE A 284 -5.02 -14.81 -0.54
N ASN A 285 -3.87 -15.50 -0.51
CA ASN A 285 -2.62 -14.88 -0.96
C ASN A 285 -2.61 -14.60 -2.47
N SER A 286 -3.29 -15.43 -3.28
CA SER A 286 -3.47 -15.16 -4.71
C SER A 286 -4.22 -13.85 -4.96
N ARG A 287 -5.37 -13.63 -4.31
CA ARG A 287 -6.12 -12.36 -4.38
C ARG A 287 -5.27 -11.18 -3.93
N HIS A 288 -4.53 -11.33 -2.84
CA HIS A 288 -3.66 -10.27 -2.33
C HIS A 288 -2.57 -9.89 -3.35
N CYS A 289 -1.94 -10.87 -4.00
CA CYS A 289 -0.94 -10.61 -5.03
C CYS A 289 -1.55 -9.94 -6.27
N ARG A 290 -2.74 -10.38 -6.70
CA ARG A 290 -3.48 -9.80 -7.84
C ARG A 290 -3.88 -8.34 -7.58
N TYR A 291 -4.32 -8.03 -6.35
CA TYR A 291 -4.56 -6.65 -5.92
C TYR A 291 -3.30 -5.77 -6.11
N CYS A 292 -2.14 -6.23 -5.64
CA CYS A 292 -0.87 -5.52 -5.82
C CYS A 292 -0.47 -5.36 -7.31
N LEU A 293 -0.74 -6.36 -8.16
CA LEU A 293 -0.52 -6.26 -9.60
C LEU A 293 -1.42 -5.20 -10.25
N GLY A 294 -2.68 -5.12 -9.80
CA GLY A 294 -3.60 -4.04 -10.18
C GLY A 294 -3.03 -2.66 -9.87
N LEU A 295 -2.46 -2.47 -8.68
CA LEU A 295 -1.81 -1.19 -8.31
C LEU A 295 -0.60 -0.87 -9.21
N ALA A 296 0.25 -1.86 -9.48
CA ALA A 296 1.38 -1.68 -10.38
C ALA A 296 0.92 -1.31 -11.81
N GLN A 297 -0.20 -1.86 -12.29
CA GLN A 297 -0.82 -1.46 -13.56
C GLN A 297 -1.28 0.01 -13.51
N VAL A 298 -1.97 0.43 -12.43
CA VAL A 298 -2.39 1.83 -12.24
C VAL A 298 -1.20 2.77 -12.30
N TYR A 299 -0.14 2.51 -11.54
CA TYR A 299 1.02 3.40 -11.49
C TYR A 299 1.67 3.57 -12.86
N ARG A 300 1.75 2.51 -13.66
CA ARG A 300 2.27 2.56 -15.04
C ARG A 300 1.29 3.13 -16.08
N GLY A 301 0.03 3.39 -15.70
CA GLY A 301 -1.01 3.93 -16.58
C GLY A 301 -1.75 2.88 -17.42
N ASP A 302 -1.68 1.59 -17.08
CA ASP A 302 -2.52 0.54 -17.66
C ASP A 302 -3.88 0.49 -16.95
N LEU A 303 -4.73 1.47 -17.26
CA LEU A 303 -6.01 1.65 -16.57
C LEU A 303 -7.03 0.56 -16.92
N ALA A 304 -7.01 0.07 -18.16
CA ALA A 304 -7.93 -0.96 -18.62
C ALA A 304 -7.64 -2.31 -17.94
N GLY A 305 -6.36 -2.70 -17.85
CA GLY A 305 -5.93 -3.89 -17.12
C GLY A 305 -6.29 -3.78 -15.63
N ALA A 306 -5.98 -2.64 -15.00
CA ALA A 306 -6.23 -2.43 -13.58
C ALA A 306 -7.71 -2.55 -13.19
N VAL A 307 -8.63 -1.93 -13.95
CA VAL A 307 -10.08 -2.02 -13.64
C VAL A 307 -10.60 -3.44 -13.78
N ALA A 308 -10.14 -4.19 -14.78
CA ALA A 308 -10.53 -5.59 -14.94
C ALA A 308 -10.07 -6.43 -13.74
N GLU A 309 -8.81 -6.26 -13.34
CA GLU A 309 -8.21 -6.96 -12.21
C GLU A 309 -8.93 -6.64 -10.90
N PHE A 310 -9.13 -5.35 -10.57
CA PHE A 310 -9.81 -4.97 -9.33
C PHE A 310 -11.26 -5.44 -9.26
N ARG A 311 -11.98 -5.46 -10.39
CA ARG A 311 -13.36 -5.96 -10.43
C ARG A 311 -13.42 -7.46 -10.09
N GLU A 312 -12.53 -8.24 -10.67
CA GLU A 312 -12.47 -9.69 -10.41
C GLU A 312 -12.05 -9.96 -8.96
N VAL A 313 -11.01 -9.26 -8.48
CA VAL A 313 -10.52 -9.42 -7.11
C VAL A 313 -11.57 -9.00 -6.08
N ALA A 314 -12.31 -7.91 -6.30
CA ALA A 314 -13.39 -7.47 -5.42
C ALA A 314 -14.52 -8.52 -5.35
N ALA A 315 -14.96 -9.06 -6.49
CA ALA A 315 -16.01 -10.08 -6.51
C ALA A 315 -15.58 -11.39 -5.84
N GLU A 316 -14.33 -11.81 -6.02
CA GLU A 316 -13.78 -12.97 -5.32
C GLU A 316 -13.62 -12.72 -3.81
N ALA A 317 -13.25 -11.51 -3.41
CA ALA A 317 -13.10 -11.11 -2.01
C ALA A 317 -14.46 -11.07 -1.30
N GLU A 318 -15.49 -10.49 -1.92
CA GLU A 318 -16.87 -10.49 -1.42
C GLU A 318 -17.36 -11.93 -1.19
N ALA A 319 -17.20 -12.80 -2.20
CA ALA A 319 -17.59 -14.21 -2.10
C ALA A 319 -16.83 -14.98 -1.02
N ALA A 320 -15.61 -14.53 -0.68
CA ALA A 320 -14.79 -15.12 0.37
C ALA A 320 -14.99 -14.47 1.75
N HIS A 321 -15.82 -13.44 1.87
CA HIS A 321 -15.94 -12.61 3.08
C HIS A 321 -14.61 -11.98 3.51
N ASP A 322 -13.81 -11.57 2.53
CA ASP A 322 -12.51 -10.92 2.68
C ASP A 322 -12.67 -9.40 2.53
N GLY A 323 -13.29 -8.78 3.55
CA GLY A 323 -13.65 -7.35 3.50
C GLY A 323 -12.47 -6.40 3.31
N ILE A 324 -11.25 -6.83 3.69
CA ILE A 324 -10.02 -6.03 3.56
C ILE A 324 -9.69 -5.80 2.09
N ILE A 325 -9.59 -6.89 1.32
CA ILE A 325 -9.27 -6.83 -0.11
C ILE A 325 -10.44 -6.31 -0.92
N GLU A 326 -11.67 -6.58 -0.49
CA GLU A 326 -12.89 -6.04 -1.10
C GLU A 326 -12.90 -4.50 -1.08
N VAL A 327 -12.79 -3.89 0.11
CA VAL A 327 -12.77 -2.42 0.25
C VAL A 327 -11.63 -1.80 -0.56
N ALA A 328 -10.43 -2.37 -0.45
CA ALA A 328 -9.25 -1.85 -1.13
C ALA A 328 -9.42 -1.91 -2.66
N SER A 329 -9.96 -3.01 -3.18
CA SER A 329 -10.17 -3.20 -4.63
C SER A 329 -11.27 -2.27 -5.16
N LEU A 330 -12.38 -2.11 -4.43
CA LEU A 330 -13.46 -1.19 -4.81
C LEU A 330 -12.99 0.27 -4.83
N ALA A 331 -12.21 0.69 -3.83
CA ALA A 331 -11.65 2.03 -3.76
C ALA A 331 -10.72 2.34 -4.96
N TRP A 332 -9.81 1.41 -5.28
CA TRP A 332 -8.93 1.57 -6.44
C TRP A 332 -9.64 1.40 -7.77
N GLN A 333 -10.71 0.61 -7.85
CA GLN A 333 -11.59 0.61 -9.02
C GLN A 333 -12.22 1.99 -9.23
N GLY A 334 -12.73 2.63 -8.16
CA GLY A 334 -13.25 4.00 -8.20
C GLY A 334 -12.20 5.01 -8.67
N PHE A 335 -10.98 4.91 -8.15
CA PHE A 335 -9.83 5.72 -8.58
C PHE A 335 -9.58 5.60 -10.09
N VAL A 336 -9.53 4.39 -10.64
CA VAL A 336 -9.20 4.20 -12.06
C VAL A 336 -10.35 4.63 -12.97
N LEU A 337 -11.59 4.35 -12.60
CA LEU A 337 -12.78 4.81 -13.33
C LEU A 337 -12.84 6.34 -13.40
N ALA A 338 -12.41 7.03 -12.34
CA ALA A 338 -12.28 8.49 -12.32
C ALA A 338 -11.28 8.97 -13.38
N TYR A 339 -10.12 8.31 -13.49
CA TYR A 339 -9.13 8.58 -14.53
C TYR A 339 -9.59 8.21 -15.94
N GLN A 340 -10.50 7.26 -16.10
CA GLN A 340 -11.14 6.95 -17.40
C GLN A 340 -12.27 7.92 -17.76
N GLY A 341 -12.69 8.79 -16.83
CA GLY A 341 -13.78 9.74 -17.02
C GLY A 341 -15.17 9.17 -16.77
N GLU A 342 -15.26 7.95 -16.27
CA GLU A 342 -16.52 7.29 -15.90
C GLU A 342 -16.99 7.76 -14.51
N THR A 343 -17.28 9.05 -14.37
CA THR A 343 -17.51 9.70 -13.05
C THR A 343 -18.65 9.08 -12.25
N VAL A 344 -19.70 8.58 -12.91
CA VAL A 344 -20.83 7.90 -12.25
C VAL A 344 -20.40 6.53 -11.72
N ALA A 345 -19.66 5.76 -12.51
CA ALA A 345 -19.17 4.45 -12.10
C ALA A 345 -18.09 4.57 -11.01
N ALA A 346 -17.23 5.59 -11.12
CA ALA A 346 -16.25 5.93 -10.10
C ALA A 346 -16.91 6.23 -8.75
N ARG A 347 -17.98 7.04 -8.76
CA ARG A 347 -18.75 7.33 -7.55
C ARG A 347 -19.42 6.08 -6.98
N ALA A 348 -20.06 5.27 -7.81
CA ALA A 348 -20.70 4.03 -7.37
C ALA A 348 -19.70 3.05 -6.73
N ALA A 349 -18.50 2.90 -7.29
CA ALA A 349 -17.45 2.05 -6.72
C ALA A 349 -16.92 2.61 -5.38
N ALA A 350 -16.78 3.93 -5.27
CA ALA A 350 -16.38 4.57 -4.01
C ALA A 350 -17.46 4.45 -2.92
N ASP A 351 -18.75 4.62 -3.26
CA ASP A 351 -19.85 4.42 -2.32
C ASP A 351 -19.90 2.95 -1.83
N ALA A 352 -19.69 1.98 -2.73
CA ALA A 352 -19.60 0.57 -2.35
C ALA A 352 -18.40 0.28 -1.43
N ALA A 353 -17.24 0.92 -1.67
CA ALA A 353 -16.09 0.81 -0.79
C ALA A 353 -16.38 1.35 0.62
N VAL A 354 -17.14 2.45 0.74
CA VAL A 354 -17.55 3.02 2.03
C VAL A 354 -18.51 2.08 2.77
N GLU A 355 -19.47 1.49 2.06
CA GLU A 355 -20.40 0.52 2.64
C GLU A 355 -19.66 -0.70 3.19
N ALA A 356 -18.75 -1.29 2.40
CA ALA A 356 -17.91 -2.40 2.83
C ALA A 356 -16.95 -2.02 3.97
N ALA A 357 -16.49 -0.77 4.03
CA ALA A 357 -15.60 -0.29 5.09
C ALA A 357 -16.30 -0.05 6.44
N ALA A 358 -17.64 0.05 6.46
CA ALA A 358 -18.41 0.40 7.65
C ALA A 358 -18.21 -0.59 8.82
N GLU A 359 -17.97 -1.87 8.52
CA GLU A 359 -17.75 -2.91 9.53
C GLU A 359 -16.29 -2.96 10.05
N LEU A 360 -15.33 -2.50 9.23
CA LEU A 360 -13.90 -2.55 9.53
C LEU A 360 -13.40 -1.28 10.25
N GLY A 361 -13.83 -0.11 9.79
CA GLY A 361 -13.39 1.20 10.28
C GLY A 361 -11.89 1.48 10.06
N GLY A 362 -11.38 2.54 10.69
CA GLY A 362 -9.94 2.86 10.71
C GLY A 362 -9.35 3.14 9.33
N ILE A 363 -8.26 2.43 8.98
CA ILE A 363 -7.53 2.63 7.71
C ILE A 363 -8.41 2.35 6.47
N PHE A 364 -9.36 1.43 6.57
CA PHE A 364 -10.22 1.03 5.45
C PHE A 364 -11.24 2.11 5.11
N ALA A 365 -11.80 2.78 6.12
CA ALA A 365 -12.64 3.95 5.91
C ALA A 365 -11.86 5.08 5.22
N ALA A 366 -10.60 5.32 5.61
CA ALA A 366 -9.75 6.32 4.97
C ALA A 366 -9.48 6.02 3.47
N ILE A 367 -9.25 4.75 3.12
CA ILE A 367 -9.05 4.34 1.73
C ILE A 367 -10.34 4.57 0.90
N ALA A 368 -11.50 4.25 1.46
CA ALA A 368 -12.78 4.48 0.80
C ALA A 368 -13.10 5.99 0.63
N ASP A 369 -12.83 6.80 1.65
CA ASP A 369 -13.00 8.26 1.60
C ASP A 369 -12.10 8.91 0.53
N ALA A 370 -10.85 8.43 0.40
CA ALA A 370 -9.95 8.89 -0.65
C ALA A 370 -10.53 8.64 -2.06
N ALA A 371 -11.19 7.49 -2.27
CA ALA A 371 -11.86 7.19 -3.53
C ALA A 371 -13.04 8.14 -3.81
N LEU A 372 -13.80 8.53 -2.77
CA LEU A 372 -14.87 9.53 -2.89
C LEU A 372 -14.35 10.90 -3.30
N VAL A 373 -13.27 11.37 -2.68
CA VAL A 373 -12.63 12.64 -3.03
C VAL A 373 -12.22 12.62 -4.51
N ILE A 374 -11.57 11.56 -4.95
CA ILE A 374 -11.09 11.43 -6.34
C ILE A 374 -12.26 11.38 -7.34
N ALA A 375 -13.32 10.64 -7.03
CA ALA A 375 -14.52 10.62 -7.86
C ALA A 375 -15.17 12.01 -7.96
N ALA A 376 -15.21 12.77 -6.86
CA ALA A 376 -15.76 14.12 -6.81
C ALA A 376 -14.89 15.11 -7.62
N LEU A 377 -13.57 15.07 -7.48
CA LEU A 377 -12.64 15.88 -8.28
C LEU A 377 -12.76 15.56 -9.77
N ALA A 378 -12.86 14.29 -10.15
CA ALA A 378 -13.10 13.89 -11.54
C ALA A 378 -14.44 14.39 -12.09
N ALA A 379 -15.47 14.44 -11.25
CA ALA A 379 -16.80 14.97 -11.58
C ALA A 379 -16.86 16.51 -11.65
N GLY A 380 -15.86 17.23 -11.12
CA GLY A 380 -15.91 18.69 -10.98
C GLY A 380 -16.68 19.16 -9.74
N ASP A 381 -16.95 18.27 -8.79
CA ASP A 381 -17.72 18.56 -7.58
C ASP A 381 -16.80 18.92 -6.40
N ALA A 382 -16.38 20.18 -6.38
CA ALA A 382 -15.49 20.72 -5.36
C ALA A 382 -16.08 20.66 -3.93
N ALA A 383 -17.39 20.80 -3.80
CA ALA A 383 -18.08 20.82 -2.51
C ALA A 383 -18.00 19.43 -1.87
N THR A 384 -18.40 18.39 -2.60
CA THR A 384 -18.30 17.00 -2.12
C THR A 384 -16.85 16.60 -1.83
N ALA A 385 -15.90 17.03 -2.67
CA ALA A 385 -14.48 16.76 -2.43
C ALA A 385 -13.98 17.38 -1.11
N THR A 386 -14.44 18.59 -0.78
CA THR A 386 -14.08 19.27 0.47
C THR A 386 -14.71 18.58 1.68
N ASP A 387 -16.02 18.31 1.64
CA ASP A 387 -16.75 17.66 2.73
C ASP A 387 -16.16 16.28 3.09
N ALA A 388 -15.79 15.48 2.07
CA ALA A 388 -15.19 14.17 2.26
C ALA A 388 -13.81 14.24 2.96
N THR A 389 -13.07 15.34 2.81
CA THR A 389 -11.77 15.52 3.49
C THR A 389 -11.90 15.95 4.96
N GLU A 390 -13.01 16.55 5.37
CA GLU A 390 -13.24 17.00 6.76
C GLU A 390 -13.54 15.83 7.69
N ALA A 391 -14.33 14.85 7.23
CA ALA A 391 -14.66 13.64 7.99
C ALA A 391 -13.40 12.88 8.48
N TRP A 392 -12.30 12.98 7.72
CA TRP A 392 -11.06 12.26 7.98
C TRP A 392 -10.14 12.88 9.03
N GLN A 393 -10.21 14.21 9.26
CA GLN A 393 -9.29 14.90 10.20
C GLN A 393 -9.34 14.34 11.63
N HIS A 394 -10.38 13.56 11.94
CA HIS A 394 -10.58 12.91 13.23
C HIS A 394 -9.99 11.49 13.36
N MET A 395 -9.34 10.93 12.32
CA MET A 395 -9.05 9.48 12.26
C MET A 395 -7.56 9.06 12.07
N SER A 396 -6.57 9.95 12.23
CA SER A 396 -5.18 9.63 11.87
C SER A 396 -4.34 8.92 12.95
N ALA A 397 -3.79 7.73 12.65
CA ALA A 397 -2.74 7.08 13.46
C ALA A 397 -1.59 6.42 12.65
N LEU A 398 -1.58 6.45 11.31
CA LEU A 398 -0.55 5.80 10.49
C LEU A 398 0.11 6.77 9.47
N PRO A 399 1.46 6.87 9.41
CA PRO A 399 2.16 7.91 8.63
C PRO A 399 2.03 7.84 7.09
N HIS A 400 1.99 6.65 6.49
CA HIS A 400 2.04 6.47 5.02
C HIS A 400 0.71 6.81 4.34
N THR A 401 -0.41 6.33 4.88
CA THR A 401 -1.76 6.69 4.38
C THR A 401 -2.06 8.17 4.53
N ALA A 402 -1.44 8.84 5.51
CA ALA A 402 -1.55 10.28 5.65
C ALA A 402 -0.91 11.05 4.48
N SER A 403 0.08 10.51 3.76
CA SER A 403 0.70 11.21 2.63
C SER A 403 -0.25 11.37 1.43
N VAL A 404 -0.94 10.29 1.06
CA VAL A 404 -1.96 10.27 -0.02
C VAL A 404 -3.09 11.24 0.33
N GLN A 405 -3.58 11.15 1.56
CA GLN A 405 -4.68 12.00 2.01
C GLN A 405 -4.29 13.47 2.06
N ARG A 406 -3.08 13.83 2.52
CA ARG A 406 -2.61 15.22 2.53
C ARG A 406 -2.58 15.81 1.12
N ALA A 407 -2.18 15.04 0.11
CA ALA A 407 -2.22 15.51 -1.29
C ALA A 407 -3.66 15.76 -1.75
N LEU A 408 -4.61 14.86 -1.42
CA LEU A 408 -6.03 15.03 -1.74
C LEU A 408 -6.66 16.23 -1.00
N ASN A 409 -6.33 16.43 0.28
CA ASN A 409 -6.76 17.59 1.04
C ASN A 409 -6.23 18.90 0.44
N ALA A 410 -5.01 18.88 -0.10
CA ALA A 410 -4.44 20.04 -0.79
C ALA A 410 -5.17 20.34 -2.10
N GLU A 411 -5.51 19.32 -2.89
CA GLU A 411 -6.30 19.48 -4.12
C GLU A 411 -7.71 19.99 -3.81
N ALA A 412 -8.41 19.39 -2.85
CA ALA A 412 -9.74 19.83 -2.44
C ALA A 412 -9.74 21.29 -1.95
N ALA A 413 -8.79 21.66 -1.09
CA ALA A 413 -8.64 23.03 -0.61
C ALA A 413 -8.29 24.02 -1.74
N LEU A 414 -7.45 23.62 -2.70
CA LEU A 414 -7.11 24.46 -3.85
C LEU A 414 -8.35 24.74 -4.71
N VAL A 415 -9.15 23.72 -5.01
CA VAL A 415 -10.39 23.88 -5.80
C VAL A 415 -11.45 24.64 -5.01
N GLY A 416 -11.52 24.45 -3.69
CA GLY A 416 -12.37 25.22 -2.78
C GLY A 416 -11.95 26.68 -2.58
N GLY A 417 -10.79 27.08 -3.10
CA GLY A 417 -10.26 28.45 -3.03
C GLY A 417 -9.52 28.79 -1.72
N ASP A 418 -9.31 27.84 -0.82
CA ASP A 418 -8.50 28.01 0.39
C ASP A 418 -7.02 27.72 0.09
N LEU A 419 -6.34 28.71 -0.48
CA LEU A 419 -4.93 28.62 -0.85
C LEU A 419 -4.01 28.41 0.38
N VAL A 420 -4.42 28.88 1.56
CA VAL A 420 -3.62 28.74 2.79
C VAL A 420 -3.64 27.29 3.26
N ALA A 421 -4.83 26.68 3.33
CA ALA A 421 -4.96 25.27 3.65
C ALA A 421 -4.30 24.38 2.58
N ALA A 422 -4.49 24.71 1.29
CA ALA A 422 -3.87 23.98 0.18
C ALA A 422 -2.34 23.94 0.29
N ARG A 423 -1.72 25.09 0.61
CA ARG A 423 -0.26 25.19 0.81
C ARG A 423 0.23 24.40 2.00
N ARG A 424 -0.49 24.45 3.13
CA ARG A 424 -0.13 23.67 4.32
C ARG A 424 -0.13 22.18 3.98
N TRP A 425 -1.22 21.69 3.42
CA TRP A 425 -1.39 20.27 3.08
C TRP A 425 -0.38 19.79 2.03
N ALA A 426 -0.14 20.58 0.97
CA ALA A 426 0.82 20.22 -0.07
C ALA A 426 2.26 20.11 0.47
N ASN A 427 2.65 21.00 1.39
CA ASN A 427 3.96 20.94 2.03
C ASN A 427 4.11 19.68 2.90
N GLU A 428 3.09 19.33 3.69
CA GLU A 428 3.10 18.12 4.52
C GLU A 428 3.03 16.82 3.70
N ALA A 429 2.36 16.84 2.54
CA ALA A 429 2.33 15.69 1.64
C ALA A 429 3.74 15.34 1.14
N VAL A 430 4.50 16.34 0.66
CA VAL A 430 5.85 16.12 0.11
C VAL A 430 6.86 15.62 1.14
N THR A 431 6.69 15.92 2.43
CA THR A 431 7.64 15.47 3.47
C THR A 431 7.49 13.99 3.83
N THR A 432 6.35 13.37 3.50
CA THR A 432 6.02 12.00 3.91
C THR A 432 5.79 11.05 2.76
N ALA A 433 5.49 11.55 1.57
CA ALA A 433 5.23 10.74 0.38
C ALA A 433 6.51 10.12 -0.19
N THR A 434 6.36 8.92 -0.75
CA THR A 434 7.42 8.15 -1.42
C THR A 434 7.00 7.79 -2.84
N TYR A 435 7.98 7.51 -3.72
CA TYR A 435 7.79 6.99 -5.08
C TYR A 435 6.63 7.65 -5.89
N PHE A 436 5.63 6.89 -6.33
CA PHE A 436 4.45 7.40 -7.05
C PHE A 436 3.75 8.53 -6.28
N TYR A 437 3.53 8.35 -4.98
CA TYR A 437 2.87 9.35 -4.15
C TYR A 437 3.68 10.63 -4.02
N LEU A 438 5.02 10.55 -4.03
CA LEU A 438 5.88 11.73 -4.03
C LEU A 438 5.74 12.52 -5.33
N SER A 439 5.68 11.85 -6.48
CA SER A 439 5.45 12.52 -7.76
C SER A 439 4.10 13.26 -7.79
N ARG A 440 3.04 12.65 -7.23
CA ARG A 440 1.74 13.31 -7.06
C ARG A 440 1.79 14.48 -6.08
N ALA A 441 2.40 14.30 -4.91
CA ALA A 441 2.49 15.37 -3.90
C ALA A 441 3.25 16.60 -4.44
N LEU A 442 4.33 16.38 -5.20
CA LEU A 442 5.07 17.44 -5.89
C LEU A 442 4.24 18.11 -6.97
N LEU A 443 3.47 17.36 -7.77
CA LEU A 443 2.52 17.91 -8.74
C LEU A 443 1.48 18.80 -8.05
N THR A 444 0.86 18.32 -6.97
CA THR A 444 -0.12 19.11 -6.20
C THR A 444 0.52 20.39 -5.65
N ARG A 445 1.74 20.30 -5.09
CA ARG A 445 2.45 21.49 -4.61
C ARG A 445 2.83 22.45 -5.74
N ALA A 446 3.16 21.94 -6.91
CA ALA A 446 3.41 22.77 -8.10
C ALA A 446 2.14 23.55 -8.49
N ALA A 447 0.98 22.89 -8.53
CA ALA A 447 -0.29 23.54 -8.82
C ALA A 447 -0.63 24.64 -7.79
N VAL A 448 -0.42 24.37 -6.50
CA VAL A 448 -0.60 25.36 -5.42
C VAL A 448 0.36 26.54 -5.56
N ALA A 449 1.63 26.29 -5.91
CA ALA A 449 2.62 27.35 -6.12
C ALA A 449 2.26 28.23 -7.33
N ILE A 450 1.80 27.64 -8.44
CA ILE A 450 1.31 28.38 -9.61
C ILE A 450 0.12 29.26 -9.22
N ALA A 451 -0.88 28.70 -8.53
CA ALA A 451 -2.05 29.46 -8.08
C ALA A 451 -1.71 30.60 -7.10
N ALA A 452 -0.61 30.46 -6.35
CA ALA A 452 -0.09 31.50 -5.46
C ALA A 452 0.81 32.55 -6.14
N GLY A 453 1.05 32.43 -7.45
CA GLY A 453 1.95 33.33 -8.17
C GLY A 453 3.44 33.09 -7.88
N GLU A 454 3.83 31.85 -7.59
CA GLU A 454 5.22 31.42 -7.32
C GLU A 454 5.73 30.47 -8.43
N PRO A 455 5.87 30.94 -9.69
CA PRO A 455 6.12 30.08 -10.84
C PRO A 455 7.47 29.35 -10.78
N GLU A 456 8.50 29.91 -10.15
CA GLU A 456 9.79 29.23 -10.00
C GLU A 456 9.74 28.04 -9.05
N GLN A 457 8.86 28.08 -8.04
CA GLN A 457 8.60 26.90 -7.21
C GLN A 457 7.78 25.89 -7.99
N GLY A 458 6.71 26.32 -8.67
CA GLY A 458 5.90 25.46 -9.53
C GLY A 458 6.73 24.70 -10.56
N GLU A 459 7.63 25.38 -11.26
CA GLU A 459 8.50 24.75 -12.27
C GLU A 459 9.45 23.72 -11.65
N ARG A 460 10.06 24.05 -10.51
CA ARG A 460 10.97 23.11 -9.81
C ARG A 460 10.23 21.85 -9.38
N ASP A 461 9.09 22.01 -8.72
CA ASP A 461 8.31 20.90 -8.20
C ASP A 461 7.76 20.03 -9.33
N ALA A 462 7.24 20.61 -10.42
CA ALA A 462 6.76 19.84 -11.57
C ALA A 462 7.90 19.08 -12.28
N ARG A 463 9.08 19.69 -12.41
CA ARG A 463 10.24 18.99 -13.01
C ARG A 463 10.76 17.87 -12.10
N ASP A 464 10.80 18.10 -10.80
CA ASP A 464 11.20 17.08 -9.82
C ASP A 464 10.17 15.94 -9.80
N ALA A 465 8.87 16.24 -9.85
CA ALA A 465 7.80 15.25 -9.99
C ALA A 465 8.01 14.37 -11.22
N LEU A 466 8.34 14.97 -12.37
CA LEU A 466 8.59 14.26 -13.62
C LEU A 466 9.82 13.34 -13.54
N ALA A 467 10.89 13.80 -12.88
CA ALA A 467 12.08 12.97 -12.64
C ALA A 467 11.74 11.77 -11.74
N ARG A 468 10.99 11.98 -10.65
CA ARG A 468 10.57 10.90 -9.76
C ARG A 468 9.66 9.89 -10.45
N ALA A 469 8.69 10.35 -11.23
CA ALA A 469 7.82 9.49 -12.02
C ALA A 469 8.63 8.61 -12.99
N ALA A 470 9.66 9.17 -13.62
CA ALA A 470 10.54 8.43 -14.54
C ALA A 470 11.41 7.39 -13.81
N ASP A 471 11.97 7.73 -12.64
CA ASP A 471 12.86 6.83 -11.87
C ASP A 471 12.20 5.50 -11.50
N VAL A 472 10.87 5.50 -11.29
CA VAL A 472 10.10 4.32 -10.90
C VAL A 472 9.05 3.89 -11.92
N GLU A 473 9.13 4.38 -13.16
CA GLU A 473 8.15 4.06 -14.22
C GLU A 473 6.68 4.33 -13.85
N ALA A 474 6.44 5.26 -12.92
CA ALA A 474 5.09 5.62 -12.49
C ALA A 474 4.53 6.71 -13.41
N TYR A 475 3.99 6.30 -14.57
CA TYR A 475 3.60 7.20 -15.65
C TYR A 475 2.24 7.86 -15.51
N LEU A 476 1.36 7.38 -14.63
CA LEU A 476 0.01 7.94 -14.48
C LEU A 476 -0.04 9.48 -14.27
N PRO A 477 0.81 10.13 -13.44
CA PRO A 477 0.74 11.57 -13.23
C PRO A 477 1.48 12.38 -14.31
N VAL A 478 2.17 11.72 -15.26
CA VAL A 478 3.01 12.40 -16.26
C VAL A 478 2.22 13.40 -17.12
N PRO A 479 1.02 13.09 -17.64
CA PRO A 479 0.25 14.06 -18.40
C PRO A 479 -0.07 15.33 -17.61
N ASP A 480 -0.48 15.19 -16.34
CA ASP A 480 -0.80 16.33 -15.48
C ASP A 480 0.45 17.18 -15.20
N ILE A 481 1.60 16.53 -14.97
CA ILE A 481 2.89 17.22 -14.78
C ILE A 481 3.30 18.01 -16.03
N LEU A 482 3.14 17.41 -17.22
CA LEU A 482 3.43 18.09 -18.49
C LEU A 482 2.50 19.27 -18.74
N GLU A 483 1.21 19.16 -18.38
CA GLU A 483 0.25 20.26 -18.45
C GLU A 483 0.64 21.41 -17.51
N CYS A 484 1.07 21.13 -16.26
CA CYS A 484 1.61 22.16 -15.36
C CYS A 484 2.84 22.89 -15.95
N LEU A 485 3.77 22.15 -16.54
CA LEU A 485 4.93 22.75 -17.21
C LEU A 485 4.53 23.57 -18.45
N ALA A 486 3.51 23.12 -19.18
CA ALA A 486 2.99 23.83 -20.34
C ALA A 486 2.35 25.17 -19.95
N VAL A 487 1.57 25.21 -18.86
CA VAL A 487 1.01 26.46 -18.32
C VAL A 487 2.12 27.47 -17.99
N LEU A 488 3.16 27.02 -17.26
CA LEU A 488 4.32 27.86 -16.96
C LEU A 488 5.06 28.35 -18.22
N ALA A 489 5.15 27.51 -19.25
CA ALA A 489 5.75 27.88 -20.53
C ALA A 489 4.92 28.94 -21.30
N VAL A 490 3.58 28.90 -21.18
CA VAL A 490 2.70 29.97 -21.70
C VAL A 490 3.02 31.31 -21.03
N ASP A 491 3.12 31.33 -19.70
CA ASP A 491 3.33 32.56 -18.92
C ASP A 491 4.64 33.29 -19.25
N VAL A 492 5.70 32.54 -19.60
CA VAL A 492 6.99 33.11 -20.02
C VAL A 492 7.12 33.32 -21.53
N GLY A 493 6.04 33.12 -22.30
CA GLY A 493 5.99 33.34 -23.75
C GLY A 493 6.69 32.26 -24.58
N SER A 494 6.98 31.09 -24.01
CA SER A 494 7.60 29.95 -24.71
C SER A 494 6.54 29.10 -25.42
N HIS A 495 5.76 29.73 -26.29
CA HIS A 495 4.54 29.16 -26.86
C HIS A 495 4.76 27.81 -27.58
N ARG A 496 5.81 27.68 -28.40
CA ARG A 496 6.09 26.40 -29.09
C ARG A 496 6.36 25.26 -28.11
N GLU A 497 7.08 25.53 -27.01
CA GLU A 497 7.33 24.53 -25.96
C GLU A 497 6.02 24.16 -25.25
N ALA A 498 5.20 25.15 -24.90
CA ALA A 498 3.88 24.92 -24.30
C ALA A 498 2.99 24.03 -25.18
N ALA A 499 2.89 24.32 -26.48
CA ALA A 499 2.06 23.54 -27.41
C ALA A 499 2.56 22.10 -27.54
N HIS A 500 3.88 21.92 -27.54
CA HIS A 500 4.51 20.61 -27.59
C HIS A 500 4.28 19.80 -26.29
N LEU A 501 4.32 20.45 -25.12
CA LEU A 501 4.04 19.82 -23.83
C LEU A 501 2.56 19.44 -23.69
N PHE A 502 1.64 20.33 -24.05
CA PHE A 502 0.20 20.01 -24.06
C PHE A 502 -0.12 18.88 -25.05
N GLY A 503 0.47 18.92 -26.26
CA GLY A 503 0.34 17.84 -27.24
C GLY A 503 0.84 16.50 -26.68
N ALA A 504 2.00 16.49 -26.02
CA ALA A 504 2.55 15.29 -25.40
C ALA A 504 1.64 14.74 -24.29
N ALA A 505 1.14 15.59 -23.39
CA ALA A 505 0.17 15.19 -22.37
C ALA A 505 -1.09 14.57 -22.99
N HIS A 506 -1.63 15.19 -24.05
CA HIS A 506 -2.78 14.68 -24.79
C HIS A 506 -2.52 13.30 -25.42
N GLY A 507 -1.39 13.12 -26.09
CA GLY A 507 -1.03 11.84 -26.71
C GLY A 507 -0.83 10.71 -25.68
N ILE A 508 -0.26 11.03 -24.51
CA ILE A 508 -0.12 10.06 -23.42
C ILE A 508 -1.49 9.66 -22.86
N ARG A 509 -2.37 10.63 -22.57
CA ARG A 509 -3.74 10.36 -22.08
C ARG A 509 -4.51 9.44 -23.05
N GLN A 510 -4.45 9.72 -24.35
CA GLN A 510 -5.12 8.89 -25.36
C GLN A 510 -4.65 7.43 -25.33
N ARG A 511 -3.34 7.19 -25.19
CA ARG A 511 -2.79 5.82 -25.12
C ARG A 511 -3.16 5.09 -23.83
N MET A 512 -3.23 5.82 -22.71
CA MET A 512 -3.65 5.26 -21.41
C MET A 512 -5.17 5.01 -21.32
N GLY A 513 -5.96 5.64 -22.19
CA GLY A 513 -7.42 5.71 -22.02
C GLY A 513 -7.82 6.60 -20.84
N ALA A 514 -7.00 7.60 -20.53
CA ALA A 514 -7.22 8.53 -19.42
C ALA A 514 -7.83 9.85 -19.89
N VAL A 515 -8.54 10.54 -18.98
CA VAL A 515 -9.03 11.90 -19.16
C VAL A 515 -8.42 12.83 -18.12
N ARG A 516 -8.56 14.13 -18.32
CA ARG A 516 -8.30 15.13 -17.29
C ARG A 516 -9.50 15.19 -16.36
N PHE A 517 -9.26 15.41 -15.07
CA PHE A 517 -10.33 15.67 -14.13
C PHE A 517 -11.01 17.01 -14.43
N LYS A 518 -12.34 17.05 -14.35
CA LYS A 518 -13.14 18.22 -14.73
C LYS A 518 -12.81 19.48 -13.93
N ILE A 519 -12.34 19.34 -12.69
CA ILE A 519 -11.86 20.48 -11.89
C ILE A 519 -10.74 21.29 -12.57
N TYR A 520 -9.97 20.70 -13.49
CA TYR A 520 -8.86 21.36 -14.17
C TYR A 520 -9.22 21.87 -15.57
N ASP A 521 -10.40 21.53 -16.10
CA ASP A 521 -10.74 21.82 -17.50
C ASP A 521 -10.78 23.33 -17.79
N ALA A 522 -11.37 24.14 -16.90
CA ALA A 522 -11.49 25.58 -17.12
C ALA A 522 -10.12 26.28 -17.26
N GLY A 523 -9.15 25.93 -16.39
CA GLY A 523 -7.80 26.48 -16.46
C GLY A 523 -7.06 26.00 -17.71
N TYR A 524 -7.18 24.72 -18.03
CA TYR A 524 -6.58 24.14 -19.22
C TYR A 524 -7.12 24.77 -20.52
N GLU A 525 -8.44 24.90 -20.67
CA GLU A 525 -9.08 25.48 -21.85
C GLU A 525 -8.64 26.92 -22.07
N ALA A 526 -8.55 27.72 -20.99
CA ALA A 526 -8.06 29.09 -21.04
C ALA A 526 -6.60 29.16 -21.53
N SER A 527 -5.71 28.31 -21.00
CA SER A 527 -4.31 28.26 -21.44
C SER A 527 -4.15 27.81 -22.89
N VAL A 528 -4.90 26.80 -23.33
CA VAL A 528 -4.86 26.30 -24.72
C VAL A 528 -5.42 27.33 -25.70
N ALA A 529 -6.50 28.03 -25.34
CA ALA A 529 -7.07 29.10 -26.17
C ALA A 529 -6.07 30.26 -26.33
N ALA A 530 -5.50 30.76 -25.22
CA ALA A 530 -4.49 31.82 -25.24
C ALA A 530 -3.27 31.43 -26.10
N LEU A 531 -2.85 30.17 -26.00
CA LEU A 531 -1.73 29.64 -26.77
C LEU A 531 -2.01 29.56 -28.27
N ARG A 532 -3.20 29.11 -28.65
CA ARG A 532 -3.64 29.05 -30.05
C ARG A 532 -3.69 30.45 -30.67
N ASP A 533 -4.22 31.42 -29.95
CA ASP A 533 -4.28 32.82 -30.39
C ASP A 533 -2.87 33.42 -30.57
N ALA A 534 -1.92 33.08 -29.68
CA ALA A 534 -0.58 33.63 -29.72
C ALA A 534 0.33 33.03 -30.81
N MET A 535 0.10 31.78 -31.23
CA MET A 535 0.90 31.09 -32.25
C MET A 535 0.30 31.17 -33.66
N GLY A 536 -1.02 31.29 -33.76
CA GLY A 536 -1.75 31.01 -34.98
C GLY A 536 -1.96 29.51 -35.20
N GLU A 537 -3.07 29.17 -35.85
CA GLU A 537 -3.62 27.80 -35.94
C GLU A 537 -2.62 26.78 -36.50
N LYS A 538 -1.94 27.09 -37.61
CA LYS A 538 -1.02 26.15 -38.26
C LYS A 538 0.21 25.80 -37.40
N ASP A 539 0.83 26.79 -36.77
CA ASP A 539 2.03 26.58 -35.96
C ASP A 539 1.68 25.88 -34.64
N PHE A 540 0.50 26.20 -34.08
CA PHE A 540 -0.08 25.49 -32.94
C PHE A 540 -0.31 24.02 -33.28
N ASP A 541 -1.03 23.71 -34.36
CA ASP A 541 -1.38 22.33 -34.75
C ASP A 541 -0.12 21.50 -35.04
N SER A 542 0.89 22.08 -35.68
CA SER A 542 2.16 21.40 -35.94
C SER A 542 2.89 21.06 -34.64
N ALA A 543 3.04 22.02 -33.72
CA ALA A 543 3.75 21.80 -32.46
C ALA A 543 2.99 20.82 -31.55
N TRP A 544 1.66 20.90 -31.54
CA TRP A 544 0.79 19.96 -30.85
C TRP A 544 0.97 18.53 -31.37
N ALA A 545 0.91 18.35 -32.69
CA ALA A 545 1.06 17.04 -33.33
C ALA A 545 2.46 16.44 -33.10
N GLU A 546 3.52 17.25 -33.16
CA GLU A 546 4.88 16.85 -32.80
C GLU A 546 4.94 16.32 -31.36
N GLY A 547 4.32 17.04 -30.41
CA GLY A 547 4.21 16.62 -29.01
C GLY A 547 3.43 15.32 -28.83
N ALA A 548 2.24 15.22 -29.43
CA ALA A 548 1.35 14.06 -29.30
C ALA A 548 1.96 12.76 -29.85
N ALA A 549 2.85 12.88 -30.83
CA ALA A 549 3.56 11.74 -31.42
C ALA A 549 4.66 11.15 -30.51
N LEU A 550 5.10 11.86 -29.46
CA LEU A 550 6.14 11.36 -28.56
C LEU A 550 5.67 10.17 -27.72
N SER A 551 6.57 9.21 -27.48
CA SER A 551 6.40 8.24 -26.40
C SER A 551 6.45 8.94 -25.03
N THR A 552 5.98 8.27 -23.98
CA THR A 552 6.01 8.80 -22.61
C THR A 552 7.43 9.17 -22.19
N GLU A 553 8.40 8.30 -22.45
CA GLU A 553 9.82 8.50 -22.14
C GLU A 553 10.43 9.65 -22.97
N GLN A 554 10.05 9.76 -24.24
CA GLN A 554 10.49 10.85 -25.10
C GLN A 554 9.94 12.21 -24.63
N ALA A 555 8.69 12.25 -24.16
CA ALA A 555 8.06 13.44 -23.58
C ALA A 555 8.73 13.85 -22.26
N ILE A 556 9.00 12.88 -21.37
CA ILE A 556 9.77 13.09 -20.14
C ILE A 556 11.15 13.69 -20.48
N ALA A 557 11.89 13.05 -21.40
CA ALA A 557 13.21 13.51 -21.80
C ALA A 557 13.18 14.88 -22.50
N TYR A 558 12.12 15.18 -23.26
CA TYR A 558 11.92 16.50 -23.87
C TYR A 558 11.77 17.58 -22.79
N ALA A 559 10.84 17.37 -21.85
CA ALA A 559 10.59 18.32 -20.77
C ALA A 559 11.85 18.52 -19.90
N GLN A 560 12.55 17.45 -19.52
CA GLN A 560 13.76 17.54 -18.68
C GLN A 560 14.95 18.26 -19.35
N ARG A 561 15.05 18.20 -20.69
CA ARG A 561 16.11 18.89 -21.45
C ARG A 561 16.07 20.41 -21.31
N GLY A 562 14.96 20.99 -20.82
CA GLY A 562 14.83 22.42 -20.50
C GLY A 562 15.90 23.00 -19.57
N ARG A 563 16.64 22.17 -18.79
CA ARG A 563 17.82 22.64 -18.02
C ARG A 563 19.01 23.08 -18.91
N GLY A 564 19.02 22.73 -20.20
CA GLY A 564 20.16 22.94 -21.11
C GLY A 564 20.24 24.33 -21.77
N GLN A 565 19.15 25.11 -21.78
CA GLN A 565 19.16 26.47 -22.34
C GLN A 565 18.36 27.43 -21.47
N ARG A 566 18.89 27.79 -20.30
CA ARG A 566 18.62 29.16 -19.82
C ARG A 566 19.22 30.11 -20.85
N LYS A 567 18.38 30.69 -21.73
CA LYS A 567 18.69 31.97 -22.36
C LYS A 567 18.84 32.97 -21.23
N ARG A 568 20.05 33.04 -20.69
CA ARG A 568 20.44 34.08 -19.75
C ARG A 568 20.10 35.41 -20.42
N PRO A 569 19.53 36.39 -19.69
CA PRO A 569 19.38 37.74 -20.22
C PRO A 569 20.71 38.19 -20.84
N ALA A 570 20.67 38.93 -21.95
CA ALA A 570 21.91 39.37 -22.61
C ALA A 570 22.71 40.39 -21.77
N SER A 571 22.07 41.03 -20.79
CA SER A 571 22.63 42.06 -19.92
C SER A 571 22.07 42.00 -18.48
N GLY A 572 22.70 42.73 -17.55
CA GLY A 572 22.32 42.82 -16.14
C GLY A 572 22.86 41.69 -15.25
N TRP A 573 22.69 41.79 -13.93
CA TRP A 573 23.27 40.82 -12.97
C TRP A 573 22.79 39.37 -13.14
N ALA A 574 21.57 39.19 -13.65
CA ALA A 574 21.05 37.87 -14.02
C ALA A 574 21.84 37.22 -15.18
N SER A 575 22.53 38.01 -16.03
CA SER A 575 23.35 37.56 -17.16
C SER A 575 24.74 37.02 -16.81
N LEU A 576 25.17 37.14 -15.54
CA LEU A 576 26.49 36.68 -15.12
C LEU A 576 26.53 35.18 -14.85
N THR A 577 27.52 34.47 -15.43
CA THR A 577 27.83 33.06 -15.15
C THR A 577 28.26 32.84 -13.69
N PRO A 578 28.14 31.61 -13.14
CA PRO A 578 28.66 31.33 -11.80
C PRO A 578 30.13 31.73 -11.67
N THR A 579 30.96 31.38 -12.67
CA THR A 579 32.37 31.77 -12.74
C THR A 579 32.56 33.28 -12.84
N GLU A 580 31.72 33.99 -13.60
CA GLU A 580 31.77 35.46 -13.67
C GLU A 580 31.39 36.10 -12.33
N ARG A 581 30.41 35.55 -11.59
CA ARG A 581 30.05 36.03 -10.24
C ARG A 581 31.18 35.81 -9.24
N ASP A 582 31.85 34.67 -9.30
CA ASP A 582 33.02 34.40 -8.47
C ASP A 582 34.17 35.37 -8.76
N VAL A 583 34.42 35.66 -10.04
CA VAL A 583 35.38 36.69 -10.44
C VAL A 583 34.96 38.06 -9.90
N VAL A 584 33.70 38.46 -10.01
CA VAL A 584 33.19 39.73 -9.47
C VAL A 584 33.36 39.81 -7.95
N ARG A 585 33.01 38.75 -7.22
CA ARG A 585 33.18 38.68 -5.76
C ARG A 585 34.64 38.89 -5.35
N LEU A 586 35.56 38.17 -5.99
CA LEU A 586 36.99 38.29 -5.68
C LEU A 586 37.57 39.65 -6.09
N VAL A 587 37.01 40.29 -7.13
CA VAL A 587 37.35 41.68 -7.49
C VAL A 587 36.89 42.66 -6.41
N SER A 588 35.69 42.47 -5.86
CA SER A 588 35.14 43.29 -4.77
C SER A 588 35.91 43.11 -3.46
N GLU A 589 36.52 41.96 -3.25
CA GLU A 589 37.46 41.69 -2.13
C GLU A 589 38.85 42.35 -2.35
N GLY A 590 39.08 43.00 -3.49
CA GLY A 590 40.31 43.76 -3.77
C GLY A 590 41.47 42.94 -4.36
N LEU A 591 41.25 41.66 -4.71
CA LEU A 591 42.31 40.80 -5.25
C LEU A 591 42.75 41.25 -6.65
N ALA A 592 44.02 41.03 -7.02
CA ALA A 592 44.48 41.25 -8.39
C ALA A 592 44.19 40.04 -9.30
N ASN A 593 44.24 40.22 -10.62
CA ASN A 593 43.91 39.14 -11.57
C ASN A 593 44.75 37.86 -11.38
N ASN A 594 46.01 37.99 -10.94
CA ASN A 594 46.88 36.84 -10.67
C ASN A 594 46.43 36.06 -9.43
N ASP A 595 45.95 36.75 -8.39
CA ASP A 595 45.46 36.13 -7.16
C ASP A 595 44.11 35.46 -7.40
N ILE A 596 43.24 36.10 -8.18
CA ILE A 596 41.96 35.53 -8.64
C ILE A 596 42.20 34.27 -9.47
N ALA A 597 43.16 34.34 -10.40
CA ALA A 597 43.54 33.21 -11.25
C ALA A 597 44.02 32.02 -10.41
N THR A 598 44.87 32.29 -9.42
CA THR A 598 45.35 31.28 -8.47
C THR A 598 44.20 30.66 -7.68
N ARG A 599 43.26 31.47 -7.19
CA ARG A 599 42.14 31.02 -6.34
C ARG A 599 41.06 30.26 -7.10
N LEU A 600 40.88 30.57 -8.38
CA LEU A 600 39.92 29.88 -9.26
C LEU A 600 40.57 28.76 -10.09
N PHE A 601 41.87 28.49 -9.90
CA PHE A 601 42.64 27.51 -10.68
C PHE A 601 42.54 27.72 -12.20
N VAL A 602 42.62 28.96 -12.66
CA VAL A 602 42.59 29.36 -14.08
C VAL A 602 43.76 30.27 -14.42
N SER A 603 43.96 30.59 -15.71
CA SER A 603 45.01 31.54 -16.11
C SER A 603 44.61 33.00 -15.83
N PRO A 604 45.57 33.92 -15.58
CA PRO A 604 45.28 35.37 -15.48
C PRO A 604 44.58 35.94 -16.73
N ARG A 605 44.85 35.36 -17.90
CA ARG A 605 44.19 35.72 -19.16
C ARG A 605 42.71 35.31 -19.17
N THR A 606 42.38 34.17 -18.57
CA THR A 606 40.99 33.70 -18.40
C THR A 606 40.21 34.64 -17.48
N VAL A 607 40.81 35.11 -16.38
CA VAL A 607 40.20 36.12 -15.50
C VAL A 607 39.96 37.43 -16.23
N GLN A 608 40.92 37.87 -17.06
CA GLN A 608 40.77 39.07 -17.89
C GLN A 608 39.60 38.92 -18.88
N THR A 609 39.46 37.76 -19.54
CA THR A 609 38.33 37.48 -20.43
C THR A 609 36.99 37.52 -19.68
N HIS A 610 36.89 36.91 -18.50
CA HIS A 610 35.67 36.98 -17.68
C HIS A 610 35.33 38.42 -17.28
N LEU A 611 36.33 39.22 -16.90
CA LEU A 611 36.12 40.64 -16.59
C LEU A 611 35.62 41.45 -17.78
N THR A 612 36.15 41.22 -18.98
CA THR A 612 35.66 41.86 -20.21
C THR A 612 34.18 41.51 -20.45
N HIS A 613 33.81 40.24 -20.30
CA HIS A 613 32.40 39.84 -20.46
C HIS A 613 31.49 40.44 -19.39
N VAL A 614 31.94 40.48 -18.13
CA VAL A 614 31.21 41.14 -17.03
C VAL A 614 30.99 42.62 -17.33
N TYR A 615 32.01 43.34 -17.78
CA TYR A 615 31.91 44.76 -18.14
C TYR A 615 30.88 44.98 -19.25
N THR A 616 30.93 44.18 -20.31
CA THR A 616 29.95 44.25 -21.40
C THR A 616 28.53 43.95 -20.92
N LYS A 617 28.36 42.93 -20.08
CA LYS A 617 27.05 42.50 -19.57
C LYS A 617 26.43 43.49 -18.59
N LEU A 618 27.23 44.18 -17.78
CA LEU A 618 26.76 45.14 -16.79
C LEU A 618 26.81 46.60 -17.29
N GLY A 619 27.30 46.86 -18.50
CA GLY A 619 27.45 48.22 -19.03
C GLY A 619 28.52 49.05 -18.31
N LEU A 620 29.55 48.41 -17.78
CA LEU A 620 30.62 49.05 -17.01
C LEU A 620 31.90 49.15 -17.86
N THR A 621 32.76 50.13 -17.56
CA THR A 621 34.00 50.35 -18.31
C THR A 621 35.27 50.19 -17.48
N SER A 622 35.15 49.97 -16.16
CA SER A 622 36.30 49.86 -15.28
C SER A 622 36.10 48.92 -14.09
N ARG A 623 37.22 48.42 -13.56
CA ARG A 623 37.26 47.62 -12.33
C ARG A 623 36.70 48.37 -11.13
N VAL A 624 36.96 49.69 -11.04
CA VAL A 624 36.46 50.54 -9.95
C VAL A 624 34.94 50.64 -9.99
N GLN A 625 34.36 50.83 -11.18
CA GLN A 625 32.90 50.81 -11.36
C GLN A 625 32.30 49.45 -11.01
N LEU A 626 32.97 48.35 -11.37
CA LEU A 626 32.51 47.00 -11.00
C LEU A 626 32.47 46.78 -9.48
N VAL A 627 33.49 47.26 -8.75
CA VAL A 627 33.49 47.19 -7.28
C VAL A 627 32.37 48.04 -6.67
N GLN A 628 32.16 49.25 -7.19
CA GLN A 628 31.09 50.15 -6.72
C GLN A 628 29.69 49.58 -7.00
N GLU A 629 29.49 49.01 -8.19
CA GLU A 629 28.21 48.43 -8.58
C GLU A 629 27.95 47.12 -7.83
N ALA A 630 28.98 46.29 -7.62
CA ALA A 630 28.87 45.09 -6.79
C ALA A 630 28.47 45.43 -5.34
N ALA A 631 29.00 46.51 -4.75
CA ALA A 631 28.65 46.93 -3.40
C ALA A 631 27.19 47.37 -3.24
N ARG A 632 26.48 47.67 -4.34
CA ARG A 632 25.04 47.99 -4.34
C ARG A 632 24.14 46.76 -4.48
N HIS A 633 24.73 45.60 -4.78
CA HIS A 633 24.03 44.35 -5.13
C HIS A 633 24.38 43.17 -4.20
N VAL A 634 25.17 43.41 -3.15
CA VAL A 634 25.47 42.45 -2.07
C VAL A 634 24.44 42.55 -0.96
#